data_AF-A0A538K2M7-F1
#
_entry.id   AF-A0A538K2M7-F1
#
_cell.length_a   1.000
_cell.length_b   1.000
_cell.length_c   1.000
_cell.angle_alpha   90.00
_cell.angle_beta   90.00
_cell.angle_gamma   90.00
#
_symmetry.space_group_name_H-M   'P 1'
#
loop_
_entity.id
_entity.type
_entity.pdbx_description
1 polymer ?
#
loop_
_entity_poly.entity_id
_entity_poly.type
_entity_poly.pdbx_seq_one_letter_code
_entity_poly.pdbx_strand_id
1 'polypeptide(L)'
;MSDLTNEPLGAGRVETRELDQEVRTSFLDYAMSVIVSRALPDVRDGLKPVHRRVLYAMHEAGLQPNRPTRKSARVVGDVMGNYHPHGDSAIYDALVRLAQPFSMRYPLIDGQGYFGSVDGDPAGAMRYCLTGDTRVATPEGTVRLDSIVPDAEPESDNPVSLEVLDRLGRPVRASMFFHSGEHPTLRLRTVEGFGLKGTVNHPVLCLVDMAGVPLLMWKLLDEVARGDRVLVLRKARADSGEISNRDHATATLMGAFVAEGWFGKRRGGFNNVDREFFETVLSVYDEVVGGPRYVYERTIRSGSLLRELDVHNLESVRRSPLACLVGVSSAEKEIPELVWRSPLAFKQAFLRALFTGDGSCSLLPRNSIQISYSTRSDKLADDIQKLLLEFGVISRLCRYAKGEVKVVIGNRRDARLFATRVGFLGAKQLKLEQALISLPSLGALRSRDRVPHVADYIRAESGATSVNRDWLGRHNVDHIERWQQGGTAIRERIASEEVKNVIEPLVSGDYYYATVESVTVGAVEPVYSLRVDTDDHAFVTNGFISHNTECRLSRMATELLRDIDADTVDFEPNYDESRRQPTVLPSRFPNLLVNGSSGIAVGMATNVPPHNLGEVVEGIIAMIEDPNIDVERLSQHIKGPDFPTGGSIVGRGGIRDAYRSGRGRITVRGRAHIEQLRGGKSAIIITELPYGVRKAGEGGVIEKIADLVKAGTLTEVPMSDEALQDHSDKEGMRIYVELKREAVPQVALNKLFKLTPLQTTFGYNAVALVDGVPKTLSLLELIRHYLEYQREVVTRRSKFELRKAEKQAHVLEGYLKALDQLDAVIALIRAAADTDEARTGLQRDFELSEIQAQAILDLRLSRLTKLAREEIQRDYADLQERIAELRAILGDPARIDGVIREELLEIKEAYGKSDDRRTEIVQAEDELELEDLIAEEDMVIAITRSNYIKRLPVTTYREQRRGGIGVMGMDLKDEDYIEHLFVASTHDYILFFTNVGKVYRLKVHELPLGSRQSKGRAIQNLLPFRQDEQVRAVVQTRNFEESEYLVFATKKGVVKKTRLSAYNTPLRSDGIIAIKMRDGDELVGVRHASGSDDVLMVSRKGQAIRFHETDVRPMGRDASGVQGMRLRTADEVIAVNIAHDDADVLVVTENGYGKRTPVRDYPVKGRGGLGVKTVQLTEAKGQLAGSRVVRDGYQVMLISDGGTVIRMAVDDIKRSGRSTQGVIVMRLREGEHVSSLAPVVEPAEDKSDAPNELEPVLEP
;
A
#
# COMPACT_ATOMS: atom_id res chain seq x y z
N MET A 1 34.29 -2.02 -27.14
CA MET A 1 34.97 -1.29 -26.05
C MET A 1 36.47 -1.42 -26.24
N SER A 2 37.11 -0.67 -27.15
CA SER A 2 38.58 -0.73 -27.29
C SER A 2 39.29 0.58 -27.64
N ASP A 3 38.62 1.66 -28.05
CA ASP A 3 39.34 2.88 -28.50
C ASP A 3 38.82 4.17 -27.84
N LEU A 4 38.94 4.29 -26.52
CA LEU A 4 38.80 5.58 -25.84
C LEU A 4 39.93 5.75 -24.81
N THR A 5 41.07 6.22 -25.29
CA THR A 5 42.16 6.73 -24.45
C THR A 5 41.79 8.12 -23.94
N ASN A 6 41.38 8.22 -22.67
CA ASN A 6 41.15 9.51 -21.99
C ASN A 6 42.48 10.01 -21.42
N GLU A 7 43.17 10.91 -22.13
CA GLU A 7 44.11 11.83 -21.48
C GLU A 7 43.35 13.10 -21.04
N PRO A 8 43.52 13.58 -19.80
CA PRO A 8 42.88 14.80 -19.33
C PRO A 8 43.40 16.03 -20.10
N LEU A 9 42.48 16.88 -20.56
CA LEU A 9 42.82 18.12 -21.28
C LEU A 9 43.56 19.09 -20.35
N GLY A 10 44.83 19.39 -20.68
CA GLY A 10 45.56 20.49 -20.05
C GLY A 10 44.92 21.85 -20.38
N ALA A 11 44.99 22.78 -19.42
CA ALA A 11 44.40 24.12 -19.53
C ALA A 11 44.83 24.84 -20.84
N GLY A 12 43.85 25.23 -21.66
CA GLY A 12 44.06 26.07 -22.84
C GLY A 12 44.04 25.37 -24.21
N ARG A 13 43.79 24.05 -24.30
CA ARG A 13 43.55 23.38 -25.58
C ARG A 13 42.07 23.45 -25.98
N VAL A 14 41.81 23.99 -27.17
CA VAL A 14 40.50 23.94 -27.83
C VAL A 14 40.50 22.73 -28.75
N GLU A 15 39.60 21.78 -28.51
CA GLU A 15 39.45 20.57 -29.32
C GLU A 15 38.12 20.64 -30.09
N THR A 16 38.17 20.39 -31.40
CA THR A 16 36.95 20.34 -32.23
C THR A 16 36.30 18.98 -32.06
N ARG A 17 35.07 18.96 -31.52
CA ARG A 17 34.27 17.74 -31.35
C ARG A 17 32.95 17.86 -32.08
N GLU A 18 32.51 16.74 -32.64
CA GLU A 18 31.16 16.60 -33.18
C GLU A 18 30.14 16.69 -32.03
N LEU A 19 29.09 17.47 -32.23
CA LEU A 19 28.09 17.78 -31.20
C LEU A 19 27.42 16.52 -30.63
N ASP A 20 27.16 15.52 -31.46
CA ASP A 20 26.61 14.22 -31.05
C ASP A 20 27.56 13.47 -30.11
N GLN A 21 28.85 13.41 -30.46
CA GLN A 21 29.87 12.75 -29.64
C GLN A 21 30.04 13.44 -28.28
N GLU A 22 30.05 14.78 -28.27
CA GLU A 22 30.18 15.55 -27.02
C GLU A 22 28.94 15.40 -26.14
N VAL A 23 27.72 15.49 -26.72
CA VAL A 23 26.48 15.26 -25.99
C VAL A 23 26.43 13.86 -25.40
N ARG A 24 26.88 12.84 -26.14
CA ARG A 24 26.91 11.45 -25.66
C ARG A 24 27.91 11.25 -24.52
N THR A 25 29.12 11.78 -24.64
CA THR A 25 30.15 11.69 -23.58
C THR A 25 29.73 12.48 -22.34
N SER A 26 29.34 13.74 -22.51
CA SER A 26 28.82 14.57 -21.41
C SER A 26 27.59 13.96 -20.74
N PHE A 27 26.68 13.32 -21.50
CA PHE A 27 25.54 12.60 -20.93
C PHE A 27 25.97 11.35 -20.15
N LEU A 28 26.96 10.58 -20.64
CA LEU A 28 27.49 9.41 -19.94
C LEU A 28 28.21 9.82 -18.65
N ASP A 29 29.02 10.87 -18.68
CA ASP A 29 29.72 11.40 -17.51
C ASP A 29 28.73 11.97 -16.48
N TYR A 30 27.71 12.69 -16.94
CA TYR A 30 26.61 13.12 -16.09
C TYR A 30 25.84 11.93 -15.50
N ALA A 31 25.48 10.94 -16.31
CA ALA A 31 24.77 9.75 -15.87
C ALA A 31 25.58 8.97 -14.82
N MET A 32 26.87 8.72 -15.08
CA MET A 32 27.77 8.04 -14.15
C MET A 32 27.96 8.83 -12.85
N SER A 33 28.15 10.15 -12.94
CA SER A 33 28.24 10.98 -11.73
C SER A 33 26.94 10.92 -10.91
N VAL A 34 25.77 10.97 -11.53
CA VAL A 34 24.47 10.83 -10.84
C VAL A 34 24.28 9.44 -10.23
N ILE A 35 24.65 8.38 -10.95
CA ILE A 35 24.54 6.99 -10.48
C ILE A 35 25.39 6.78 -9.22
N VAL A 36 26.66 7.18 -9.27
CA VAL A 36 27.63 6.97 -8.19
C VAL A 36 27.36 7.90 -7.01
N SER A 37 26.98 9.16 -7.26
CA SER A 37 26.83 10.18 -6.20
C SER A 37 25.46 10.21 -5.53
N ARG A 38 24.43 9.53 -6.07
CA ARG A 38 23.05 9.67 -5.55
C ARG A 38 22.24 8.37 -5.47
N ALA A 39 22.36 7.47 -6.44
CA ALA A 39 21.26 6.55 -6.72
C ALA A 39 21.45 5.12 -6.17
N LEU A 40 22.68 4.58 -6.23
CA LEU A 40 22.98 3.19 -5.86
C LEU A 40 23.65 3.08 -4.47
N PRO A 41 23.40 1.99 -3.72
CA PRO A 41 24.15 1.68 -2.51
C PRO A 41 25.56 1.17 -2.86
N ASP A 42 26.50 1.35 -1.93
CA ASP A 42 27.80 0.68 -1.98
C ASP A 42 27.68 -0.73 -1.38
N VAL A 43 28.34 -1.73 -1.97
CA VAL A 43 28.26 -3.12 -1.48
C VAL A 43 28.81 -3.29 -0.06
N ARG A 44 29.75 -2.42 0.34
CA ARG A 44 30.48 -2.52 1.61
C ARG A 44 29.62 -2.18 2.84
N ASP A 45 28.86 -1.09 2.76
CA ASP A 45 27.99 -0.61 3.85
C ASP A 45 26.48 -0.68 3.54
N GLY A 46 26.12 -0.96 2.29
CA GLY A 46 24.74 -1.02 1.83
C GLY A 46 24.01 0.31 1.79
N LEU A 47 24.70 1.43 2.00
CA LEU A 47 24.10 2.75 2.09
C LEU A 47 24.32 3.55 0.82
N LYS A 48 23.30 4.37 0.49
CA LYS A 48 23.44 5.43 -0.49
C LYS A 48 24.22 6.60 0.12
N PRO A 49 24.85 7.46 -0.71
CA PRO A 49 25.60 8.61 -0.20
C PRO A 49 24.80 9.51 0.75
N VAL A 50 23.52 9.78 0.48
CA VAL A 50 22.68 10.59 1.38
C VAL A 50 22.44 9.91 2.73
N HIS A 51 22.25 8.58 2.78
CA HIS A 51 22.08 7.86 4.04
C HIS A 51 23.34 7.93 4.90
N ARG A 52 24.54 7.72 4.30
CA ARG A 52 25.82 7.83 5.01
C ARG A 52 26.01 9.22 5.62
N ARG A 53 25.75 10.26 4.83
CA ARG A 53 25.87 11.66 5.28
C ARG A 53 24.93 11.98 6.44
N VAL A 54 23.69 11.49 6.40
CA VAL A 54 22.75 11.63 7.51
C VAL A 54 23.28 10.95 8.77
N LEU A 55 23.65 9.66 8.70
CA LEU A 55 24.13 8.92 9.87
C LEU A 55 25.44 9.50 10.43
N TYR A 56 26.37 9.90 9.56
CA TYR A 56 27.64 10.50 9.96
C TYR A 56 27.46 11.89 10.60
N ALA A 57 26.61 12.75 10.02
CA ALA A 57 26.30 14.05 10.62
C ALA A 57 25.64 13.90 12.00
N MET A 58 24.74 12.92 12.16
CA MET A 58 24.14 12.60 13.46
C MET A 58 25.17 12.07 14.47
N HIS A 59 26.16 11.31 14.01
CA HIS A 59 27.26 10.82 14.83
C HIS A 59 28.13 11.97 15.36
N GLU A 60 28.57 12.87 14.47
CA GLU A 60 29.36 14.05 14.84
C GLU A 60 28.59 15.01 15.76
N ALA A 61 27.28 15.16 15.53
CA ALA A 61 26.40 15.93 16.42
C ALA A 61 26.14 15.24 17.78
N GLY A 62 26.67 14.03 18.00
CA GLY A 62 26.56 13.30 19.26
C GLY A 62 25.15 12.77 19.55
N LEU A 63 24.33 12.54 18.52
CA LEU A 63 22.92 12.10 18.64
C LEU A 63 22.79 10.60 18.91
N GLN A 64 23.51 10.13 19.92
CA GLN A 64 23.57 8.73 20.32
C GLN A 64 22.21 8.22 20.84
N PRO A 65 21.95 6.91 20.81
CA PRO A 65 20.67 6.32 21.22
C PRO A 65 20.29 6.58 22.68
N ASN A 66 21.28 6.84 23.54
CA ASN A 66 21.08 7.17 24.95
C ASN A 66 20.92 8.68 25.21
N ARG A 67 20.95 9.51 24.16
CA ARG A 67 20.76 10.96 24.25
C ARG A 67 19.32 11.35 23.91
N PRO A 68 18.86 12.55 24.35
CA PRO A 68 17.59 13.09 23.91
C PRO A 68 17.52 13.22 22.38
N THR A 69 16.32 13.04 21.84
CA THR A 69 16.01 13.34 20.44
C THR A 69 16.23 14.83 20.15
N ARG A 70 16.59 15.15 18.90
CA ARG A 70 16.71 16.52 18.38
C ARG A 70 15.75 16.72 17.22
N LYS A 71 15.35 17.96 16.95
CA LYS A 71 14.51 18.26 15.80
C LYS A 71 15.14 17.75 14.50
N SER A 72 14.33 17.09 13.66
CA SER A 72 14.81 16.50 12.41
C SER A 72 15.48 17.53 11.49
N ALA A 73 15.06 18.79 11.52
CA ALA A 73 15.69 19.83 10.70
C ALA A 73 17.05 20.27 11.21
N ARG A 74 17.38 20.05 12.49
CA ARG A 74 18.75 20.27 12.96
C ARG A 74 19.68 19.31 12.22
N VAL A 75 19.30 18.03 12.15
CA VAL A 75 20.02 17.00 11.40
C VAL A 75 20.06 17.33 9.91
N VAL A 76 18.91 17.68 9.30
CA VAL A 76 18.86 18.05 7.89
C VAL A 76 19.74 19.27 7.59
N GLY A 77 19.72 20.30 8.46
CA GLY A 77 20.54 21.49 8.35
C GLY A 77 22.03 21.19 8.49
N ASP A 78 22.43 20.35 9.45
CA ASP A 78 23.82 19.92 9.63
C ASP A 78 24.31 19.11 8.41
N VAL A 79 23.46 18.26 7.82
CA VAL A 79 23.78 17.51 6.60
C VAL A 79 23.89 18.44 5.39
N MET A 80 22.93 19.34 5.22
CA MET A 80 22.90 20.29 4.10
C MET A 80 24.09 21.26 4.15
N GLY A 81 24.37 21.82 5.33
CA GLY A 81 25.44 22.81 5.50
C GLY A 81 26.85 22.22 5.45
N ASN A 82 27.04 20.94 5.78
CA ASN A 82 28.37 20.34 5.86
C ASN A 82 28.65 19.27 4.77
N TYR A 83 27.63 18.56 4.26
CA TYR A 83 27.85 17.33 3.48
C TYR A 83 27.01 17.19 2.20
N HIS A 84 25.94 17.95 2.04
CA HIS A 84 24.99 17.72 0.95
C HIS A 84 24.62 19.02 0.21
N PRO A 85 25.07 19.19 -1.06
CA PRO A 85 24.91 20.44 -1.80
C PRO A 85 23.51 20.62 -2.43
N HIS A 86 22.49 19.89 -1.97
CA HIS A 86 21.14 19.88 -2.56
C HIS A 86 20.07 20.14 -1.48
N GLY A 87 18.82 20.34 -1.93
CA GLY A 87 17.70 20.75 -1.09
C GLY A 87 17.41 19.83 0.09
N ASP A 88 16.87 20.43 1.14
CA ASP A 88 16.46 19.82 2.40
C ASP A 88 15.49 18.64 2.25
N SER A 89 14.60 18.67 1.25
CA SER A 89 13.57 17.64 1.05
C SER A 89 14.17 16.25 0.80
N ALA A 90 15.23 16.15 -0.02
CA ALA A 90 15.85 14.85 -0.33
C ALA A 90 16.56 14.24 0.90
N ILE A 91 17.11 15.09 1.77
CA ILE A 91 17.74 14.67 3.02
C ILE A 91 16.66 14.24 4.01
N TYR A 92 15.55 15.00 4.09
CA TYR A 92 14.46 14.68 4.99
C TYR A 92 13.76 13.37 4.59
N ASP A 93 13.48 13.14 3.31
CA ASP A 93 12.90 11.88 2.81
C ASP A 93 13.79 10.67 3.14
N ALA A 94 15.11 10.82 2.99
CA ALA A 94 16.08 9.82 3.38
C ALA A 94 16.04 9.53 4.89
N LEU A 95 16.04 10.58 5.71
CA LEU A 95 15.93 10.50 7.17
C LEU A 95 14.63 9.82 7.59
N VAL A 96 13.50 10.18 6.98
CA VAL A 96 12.18 9.61 7.25
C VAL A 96 12.16 8.12 6.95
N ARG A 97 12.68 7.69 5.79
CA ARG A 97 12.75 6.27 5.44
C ARG A 97 13.61 5.46 6.41
N LEU A 98 14.71 6.05 6.90
CA LEU A 98 15.59 5.44 7.91
C LEU A 98 14.90 5.24 9.27
N ALA A 99 13.79 5.95 9.52
CA ALA A 99 13.01 5.88 10.75
C ALA A 99 11.71 5.04 10.62
N GLN A 100 11.30 4.64 9.42
CA GLN A 100 10.03 3.95 9.17
C GLN A 100 10.12 2.43 9.41
N PRO A 101 9.39 1.85 10.38
CA PRO A 101 9.45 0.42 10.69
C PRO A 101 8.75 -0.49 9.67
N PHE A 102 7.96 0.09 8.75
CA PHE A 102 7.35 -0.62 7.62
C PHE A 102 8.17 -0.51 6.33
N SER A 103 9.17 0.39 6.28
CA SER A 103 10.10 0.54 5.16
C SER A 103 11.44 -0.16 5.43
N MET A 104 11.92 -0.11 6.67
CA MET A 104 13.13 -0.82 7.09
C MET A 104 12.78 -1.87 8.14
N ARG A 105 13.32 -3.08 7.98
CA ARG A 105 13.20 -4.12 8.99
C ARG A 105 13.86 -3.71 10.31
N TYR A 106 15.04 -3.09 10.20
CA TYR A 106 15.81 -2.57 11.32
C TYR A 106 16.07 -1.08 11.13
N PRO A 107 15.21 -0.20 11.66
CA PRO A 107 15.36 1.25 11.54
C PRO A 107 16.73 1.73 12.02
N LEU A 108 17.38 2.59 11.23
CA LEU A 108 18.68 3.18 11.55
C LEU A 108 18.52 4.53 12.29
N ILE A 109 17.33 5.11 12.24
CA ILE A 109 16.99 6.32 12.97
C ILE A 109 15.83 6.00 13.91
N ASP A 110 15.96 6.46 15.15
CA ASP A 110 14.89 6.43 16.15
C ASP A 110 14.14 7.77 16.06
N GLY A 111 12.95 7.72 15.47
CA GLY A 111 12.10 8.88 15.23
C GLY A 111 11.04 9.06 16.33
N GLN A 112 10.88 10.29 16.81
CA GLN A 112 9.79 10.70 17.69
C GLN A 112 8.89 11.72 16.97
N GLY A 113 7.59 11.42 16.88
CA GLY A 113 6.63 12.15 16.07
C GLY A 113 6.15 11.35 14.85
N TYR A 114 5.44 12.00 13.95
CA TYR A 114 4.84 11.32 12.80
C TYR A 114 5.81 11.23 11.60
N PHE A 115 6.35 10.04 11.34
CA PHE A 115 7.25 9.74 10.23
C PHE A 115 6.53 9.09 9.02
N GLY A 116 5.23 9.35 8.86
CA GLY A 116 4.37 8.78 7.83
C GLY A 116 3.74 7.45 8.23
N SER A 117 2.83 6.94 7.40
CA SER A 117 2.06 5.71 7.66
C SER A 117 2.12 4.70 6.52
N VAL A 118 1.75 3.45 6.80
CA VAL A 118 1.53 2.39 5.78
C VAL A 118 0.38 2.77 4.83
N ASP A 119 -0.52 3.66 5.28
CA ASP A 119 -1.69 4.13 4.54
C ASP A 119 -1.31 5.18 3.48
N GLY A 120 -0.04 5.60 3.45
CA GLY A 120 0.51 6.50 2.44
C GLY A 120 0.56 7.96 2.86
N ASP A 121 0.28 8.27 4.13
CA ASP A 121 0.38 9.63 4.65
C ASP A 121 1.86 10.08 4.75
N PRO A 122 2.16 11.35 4.40
CA PRO A 122 3.52 11.90 4.47
C PRO A 122 3.97 12.15 5.92
N ALA A 123 5.29 12.19 6.14
CA ALA A 123 5.86 12.57 7.44
C ALA A 123 5.57 14.04 7.78
N GLY A 124 5.60 14.39 9.07
CA GLY A 124 5.44 15.77 9.52
C GLY A 124 6.65 16.66 9.24
N ALA A 125 6.58 17.93 9.64
CA ALA A 125 7.68 18.86 9.42
C ALA A 125 8.84 18.69 10.40
N MET A 126 9.99 19.29 10.08
CA MET A 126 11.30 18.94 10.67
C MET A 126 11.87 19.97 11.68
N ARG A 127 11.61 21.27 11.50
CA ARG A 127 11.67 22.45 12.40
C ARG A 127 10.80 23.50 11.71
N TYR A 128 10.68 24.65 12.38
CA TYR A 128 10.19 25.89 11.82
C TYR A 128 8.68 25.79 11.64
N CYS A 129 7.97 26.63 12.39
CA CYS A 129 6.52 26.51 12.44
C CYS A 129 5.86 27.87 12.35
N LEU A 130 6.04 28.75 13.34
CA LEU A 130 5.13 29.88 13.52
C LEU A 130 5.85 31.14 14.01
N THR A 131 5.34 32.32 13.63
CA THR A 131 5.90 33.60 14.09
C THR A 131 5.55 33.91 15.54
N GLY A 132 6.35 34.77 16.18
CA GLY A 132 6.24 35.09 17.62
C GLY A 132 4.88 35.63 18.07
N ASP A 133 4.18 36.37 17.20
CA ASP A 133 2.83 36.89 17.45
C ASP A 133 1.74 35.80 17.47
N THR A 134 2.08 34.57 17.10
CA THR A 134 1.15 33.44 17.13
C THR A 134 0.83 33.04 18.56
N ARG A 135 -0.45 32.89 18.84
CA ARG A 135 -1.00 32.60 20.17
C ARG A 135 -1.23 31.10 20.37
N VAL A 136 -0.63 30.53 21.40
CA VAL A 136 -0.79 29.13 21.82
C VAL A 136 -1.89 29.04 22.87
N ALA A 137 -2.82 28.11 22.68
CA ALA A 137 -3.89 27.86 23.64
C ALA A 137 -3.38 27.05 24.84
N THR A 138 -3.64 27.52 26.06
CA THR A 138 -3.38 26.81 27.32
C THR A 138 -4.71 26.56 28.06
N PRO A 139 -4.75 25.69 29.09
CA PRO A 139 -5.95 25.48 29.90
C PRO A 139 -6.46 26.76 30.58
N GLU A 140 -5.56 27.59 31.10
CA GLU A 140 -5.92 28.77 31.90
C GLU A 140 -6.03 30.07 31.07
N GLY A 141 -5.44 30.10 29.87
CA GLY A 141 -5.34 31.32 29.09
C GLY A 141 -4.70 31.11 27.72
N THR A 142 -4.25 32.18 27.09
CA THR A 142 -3.63 32.12 25.77
C THR A 142 -2.38 32.99 25.80
N VAL A 143 -1.26 32.42 25.38
CA VAL A 143 0.06 33.07 25.45
C VAL A 143 0.64 33.23 24.05
N ARG A 144 1.37 34.31 23.79
CA ARG A 144 2.15 34.45 22.55
C ARG A 144 3.40 33.59 22.62
N LEU A 145 3.80 33.00 21.49
CA LEU A 145 5.01 32.17 21.42
C LEU A 145 6.25 32.93 21.92
N ASP A 146 6.45 34.16 21.44
CA ASP A 146 7.60 34.99 21.85
C ASP A 146 7.60 35.40 23.33
N SER A 147 6.47 35.24 24.03
CA SER A 147 6.34 35.57 25.45
C SER A 147 6.52 34.36 26.37
N ILE A 148 6.62 33.14 25.85
CA ILE A 148 6.77 31.92 26.66
C ILE A 148 8.14 31.91 27.34
N VAL A 149 9.20 32.21 26.57
CA VAL A 149 10.56 32.41 27.07
C VAL A 149 11.09 33.72 26.47
N PRO A 150 10.81 34.88 27.11
CA PRO A 150 11.07 36.20 26.53
C PRO A 150 12.54 36.45 26.15
N ASP A 151 13.47 35.88 26.90
CA ASP A 151 14.92 36.07 26.73
C ASP A 151 15.60 34.88 26.03
N ALA A 152 14.84 34.09 25.26
CA ALA A 152 15.41 32.97 24.51
C ALA A 152 16.31 33.47 23.36
N GLU A 153 17.59 33.08 23.38
CA GLU A 153 18.52 33.38 22.30
C GLU A 153 18.07 32.77 20.96
N PRO A 154 18.35 33.39 19.80
CA PRO A 154 18.12 32.76 18.51
C PRO A 154 18.82 31.40 18.40
N GLU A 155 18.17 30.44 17.72
CA GLU A 155 18.68 29.07 17.56
C GLU A 155 18.87 28.30 18.87
N SER A 156 17.99 28.50 19.86
CA SER A 156 18.06 27.87 21.18
C SER A 156 16.90 26.90 21.48
N ASP A 157 17.22 25.89 22.29
CA ASP A 157 16.30 24.90 22.87
C ASP A 157 16.13 25.21 24.36
N ASN A 158 14.91 25.54 24.79
CA ASN A 158 14.63 25.99 26.16
C ASN A 158 13.68 24.99 26.84
N PRO A 159 14.10 24.27 27.89
CA PRO A 159 13.21 23.43 28.68
C PRO A 159 12.06 24.26 29.25
N VAL A 160 10.83 23.74 29.12
CA VAL A 160 9.63 24.40 29.65
C VAL A 160 8.72 23.35 30.28
N SER A 161 7.89 23.77 31.21
CA SER A 161 6.83 22.94 31.77
C SER A 161 5.51 23.69 31.67
N LEU A 162 5.04 23.87 30.43
CA LEU A 162 3.83 24.61 30.10
C LEU A 162 2.74 23.63 29.68
N GLU A 163 1.51 23.77 30.19
CA GLU A 163 0.37 23.03 29.64
C GLU A 163 -0.22 23.77 28.43
N VAL A 164 -0.41 23.05 27.33
CA VAL A 164 -1.02 23.54 26.09
C VAL A 164 -2.19 22.65 25.70
N LEU A 165 -3.03 23.10 24.77
CA LEU A 165 -4.13 22.28 24.26
C LEU A 165 -3.71 21.50 23.01
N ASP A 166 -3.97 20.19 23.02
CA ASP A 166 -3.81 19.32 21.85
C ASP A 166 -4.89 19.55 20.79
N ARG A 167 -4.83 18.83 19.67
CA ARG A 167 -5.82 18.96 18.60
C ARG A 167 -7.28 18.69 19.04
N LEU A 168 -7.49 17.90 20.08
CA LEU A 168 -8.83 17.59 20.64
C LEU A 168 -9.25 18.57 21.75
N GLY A 169 -8.45 19.60 22.01
CA GLY A 169 -8.66 20.60 23.05
C GLY A 169 -8.37 20.09 24.46
N ARG A 170 -7.58 19.03 24.62
CA ARG A 170 -7.22 18.45 25.92
C ARG A 170 -5.91 19.06 26.43
N PRO A 171 -5.76 19.30 27.74
CA PRO A 171 -4.50 19.73 28.34
C PRO A 171 -3.40 18.68 28.15
N VAL A 172 -2.25 19.11 27.64
CA VAL A 172 -1.07 18.27 27.41
C VAL A 172 0.19 19.06 27.74
N ARG A 173 1.24 18.37 28.16
CA ARG A 173 2.49 19.02 28.57
C ARG A 173 3.34 19.40 27.35
N ALA A 174 3.74 20.65 27.28
CA ALA A 174 4.85 21.10 26.46
C ALA A 174 6.14 21.03 27.29
N SER A 175 7.12 20.26 26.82
CA SER A 175 8.36 19.97 27.54
C SER A 175 9.57 20.76 27.01
N MET A 176 9.49 21.32 25.79
CA MET A 176 10.52 22.19 25.21
C MET A 176 9.90 23.34 24.40
N PHE A 177 10.55 24.49 24.45
CA PHE A 177 10.32 25.66 23.61
C PHE A 177 11.52 25.91 22.70
N PHE A 178 11.28 26.12 21.41
CA PHE A 178 12.33 26.32 20.42
C PHE A 178 12.28 27.74 19.86
N HIS A 179 13.36 28.50 20.02
CA HIS A 179 13.57 29.73 19.26
C HIS A 179 14.38 29.39 18.03
N SER A 180 13.72 29.28 16.88
CA SER A 180 14.33 28.65 15.70
C SER A 180 14.94 29.65 14.71
N GLY A 181 15.19 30.90 15.11
CA GLY A 181 15.91 31.92 14.33
C GLY A 181 15.02 32.68 13.34
N GLU A 182 15.62 33.48 12.45
CA GLU A 182 14.89 34.22 11.41
C GLU A 182 14.69 33.38 10.14
N HIS A 183 13.45 33.26 9.66
CA HIS A 183 13.10 32.45 8.48
C HIS A 183 12.13 33.17 7.55
N PRO A 184 12.19 32.91 6.23
CA PRO A 184 11.12 33.30 5.31
C PRO A 184 9.78 32.68 5.72
N THR A 185 8.73 33.48 5.73
CA THR A 185 7.39 33.03 6.16
C THR A 185 6.36 33.10 5.05
N LEU A 186 5.30 32.31 5.17
CA LEU A 186 4.04 32.41 4.46
C LEU A 186 2.94 32.86 5.43
N ARG A 187 1.97 33.61 4.92
CA ARG A 187 0.77 34.03 5.62
C ARG A 187 -0.44 33.38 4.99
N LEU A 188 -1.10 32.51 5.74
CA LEU A 188 -2.38 31.91 5.41
C LEU A 188 -3.51 32.80 5.92
N ARG A 189 -4.55 33.02 5.09
CA ARG A 189 -5.79 33.70 5.47
C ARG A 189 -7.00 32.92 4.97
N THR A 190 -8.01 32.79 5.82
CA THR A 190 -9.31 32.19 5.48
C THR A 190 -10.35 33.24 5.11
N VAL A 191 -11.42 32.83 4.42
CA VAL A 191 -12.54 33.71 4.01
C VAL A 191 -13.22 34.38 5.21
N GLU A 192 -13.23 33.73 6.36
CA GLU A 192 -13.77 34.27 7.60
C GLU A 192 -12.86 35.35 8.22
N GLY A 193 -11.56 35.34 7.88
CA GLY A 193 -10.57 36.28 8.40
C GLY A 193 -9.53 35.66 9.33
N PHE A 194 -9.66 34.38 9.71
CA PHE A 194 -8.64 33.69 10.50
C PHE A 194 -7.32 33.61 9.73
N GLY A 195 -6.19 33.69 10.43
CA GLY A 195 -4.89 33.62 9.79
C GLY A 195 -3.80 33.01 10.65
N LEU A 196 -2.82 32.44 9.96
CA LEU A 196 -1.65 31.80 10.52
C LEU A 196 -0.43 32.27 9.73
N LYS A 197 0.69 32.49 10.41
CA LYS A 197 1.94 32.87 9.78
C LYS A 197 3.04 31.93 10.26
N GLY A 198 3.74 31.34 9.30
CA GLY A 198 4.68 30.26 9.54
C GLY A 198 5.64 30.06 8.40
N THR A 199 6.58 29.14 8.52
CA THR A 199 7.49 28.79 7.42
C THR A 199 6.80 27.96 6.34
N VAL A 200 7.43 27.87 5.17
CA VAL A 200 6.90 27.12 4.01
C VAL A 200 6.53 25.68 4.36
N ASN A 201 7.36 25.03 5.19
CA ASN A 201 7.21 23.65 5.62
C ASN A 201 6.32 23.48 6.87
N HIS A 202 5.59 24.49 7.32
CA HIS A 202 4.75 24.34 8.50
C HIS A 202 3.49 23.52 8.18
N PRO A 203 3.20 22.41 8.89
CA PRO A 203 2.05 21.58 8.59
C PRO A 203 0.81 22.13 9.29
N VAL A 204 -0.29 22.25 8.53
CA VAL A 204 -1.63 22.58 9.04
C VAL A 204 -2.61 21.46 8.70
N LEU A 205 -3.49 21.13 9.65
CA LEU A 205 -4.48 20.08 9.45
C LEU A 205 -5.59 20.57 8.49
N CYS A 206 -5.82 19.81 7.42
CA CYS A 206 -6.79 20.08 6.38
C CYS A 206 -7.82 18.96 6.25
N LEU A 207 -9.04 19.29 5.84
CA LEU A 207 -10.01 18.32 5.33
C LEU A 207 -9.80 18.16 3.82
N VAL A 208 -9.51 16.94 3.39
CA VAL A 208 -9.27 16.59 1.99
C VAL A 208 -10.31 15.57 1.55
N ASP A 209 -10.77 15.69 0.31
CA ASP A 209 -11.59 14.69 -0.36
C ASP A 209 -10.68 13.71 -1.10
N MET A 210 -10.57 12.49 -0.57
CA MET A 210 -9.79 11.41 -1.17
C MET A 210 -10.76 10.42 -1.83
N ALA A 211 -10.93 10.55 -3.14
CA ALA A 211 -11.81 9.70 -3.95
C ALA A 211 -13.27 9.61 -3.45
N GLY A 212 -13.81 10.69 -2.88
CA GLY A 212 -15.17 10.76 -2.32
C GLY A 212 -15.23 10.56 -0.80
N VAL A 213 -14.11 10.26 -0.14
CA VAL A 213 -14.01 10.07 1.31
C VAL A 213 -13.43 11.34 1.97
N PRO A 214 -14.15 11.99 2.90
CA PRO A 214 -13.63 13.13 3.66
C PRO A 214 -12.63 12.66 4.72
N LEU A 215 -11.36 13.02 4.57
CA LEU A 215 -10.29 12.65 5.51
C LEU A 215 -9.55 13.88 6.04
N LEU A 216 -9.05 13.77 7.28
CA LEU A 216 -8.16 14.77 7.85
C LEU A 216 -6.72 14.44 7.45
N MET A 217 -6.07 15.35 6.74
CA MET A 217 -4.69 15.19 6.27
C MET A 217 -3.85 16.42 6.63
N TRP A 218 -2.58 16.19 6.93
CA TRP A 218 -1.62 17.28 7.10
C TRP A 218 -1.16 17.78 5.73
N LYS A 219 -1.20 19.10 5.53
CA LYS A 219 -0.61 19.77 4.37
C LYS A 219 0.38 20.82 4.84
N LEU A 220 1.49 20.97 4.14
CA LEU A 220 2.45 22.05 4.38
C LEU A 220 1.85 23.40 3.95
N LEU A 221 2.28 24.51 4.57
CA LEU A 221 1.77 25.84 4.23
C LEU A 221 2.01 26.22 2.75
N ASP A 222 3.06 25.71 2.12
CA ASP A 222 3.34 25.90 0.70
C ASP A 222 2.46 25.04 -0.23
N GLU A 223 1.98 23.89 0.24
CA GLU A 223 1.03 23.02 -0.47
C GLU A 223 -0.43 23.49 -0.35
N VAL A 224 -0.73 24.35 0.63
CA VAL A 224 -2.08 24.88 0.86
C VAL A 224 -2.42 25.90 -0.20
N ALA A 225 -3.53 25.64 -0.92
CA ALA A 225 -4.03 26.49 -1.98
C ALA A 225 -5.34 27.18 -1.62
N ARG A 226 -5.68 28.23 -2.36
CA ARG A 226 -6.99 28.87 -2.27
C ARG A 226 -8.11 27.85 -2.54
N GLY A 227 -9.08 27.77 -1.63
CA GLY A 227 -10.20 26.80 -1.71
C GLY A 227 -10.08 25.62 -0.75
N ASP A 228 -8.86 25.31 -0.28
CA ASP A 228 -8.60 24.23 0.69
C ASP A 228 -9.31 24.46 2.04
N ARG A 229 -9.40 23.39 2.85
CA ARG A 229 -10.28 23.28 4.02
C ARG A 229 -9.53 23.09 5.33
N VAL A 230 -8.85 24.14 5.76
CA VAL A 230 -8.09 24.14 7.01
C VAL A 230 -8.99 24.07 8.24
N LEU A 231 -8.55 23.32 9.24
CA LEU A 231 -9.28 23.13 10.49
C LEU A 231 -8.97 24.25 11.47
N VAL A 232 -10.03 24.83 12.02
CA VAL A 232 -9.98 25.79 13.12
C VAL A 232 -10.71 25.17 14.32
N LEU A 233 -9.99 24.90 15.41
CA LEU A 233 -10.58 24.39 16.65
C LEU A 233 -11.52 25.43 17.25
N ARG A 234 -12.79 25.06 17.41
CA ARG A 234 -13.85 25.87 18.00
C ARG A 234 -14.48 25.22 19.23
N LYS A 235 -13.91 24.13 19.71
CA LYS A 235 -14.32 23.51 20.96
C LYS A 235 -14.11 24.53 22.08
N ALA A 236 -15.20 24.86 22.78
CA ALA A 236 -15.12 25.79 23.90
C ALA A 236 -14.24 25.17 24.99
N ARG A 237 -13.39 26.01 25.60
CA ARG A 237 -12.55 25.54 26.70
C ARG A 237 -13.40 25.19 27.91
N ALA A 238 -12.90 24.25 28.71
CA ALA A 238 -13.49 23.97 30.01
C ALA A 238 -13.39 25.21 30.91
N ASP A 239 -14.42 25.45 31.72
CA ASP A 239 -14.48 26.62 32.59
C ASP A 239 -13.42 26.51 33.70
N SER A 240 -12.53 27.49 33.81
CA SER A 240 -11.34 27.45 34.67
C SER A 240 -11.51 28.17 36.01
N GLY A 241 -12.74 28.18 36.56
CA GLY A 241 -13.03 28.61 37.93
C GLY A 241 -13.56 30.04 38.08
N GLU A 242 -14.03 30.36 39.30
CA GLU A 242 -14.58 31.67 39.67
C GLU A 242 -13.47 32.75 39.72
N ILE A 243 -13.75 33.93 39.18
CA ILE A 243 -12.87 35.11 39.32
C ILE A 243 -13.31 35.98 40.48
N SER A 244 -12.38 36.72 41.08
CA SER A 244 -12.72 37.65 42.17
C SER A 244 -13.64 38.78 41.69
N ASN A 245 -14.41 39.40 42.60
CA ASN A 245 -15.23 40.57 42.27
C ASN A 245 -14.40 41.69 41.64
N ARG A 246 -13.17 41.91 42.14
CA ARG A 246 -12.26 42.92 41.61
C ARG A 246 -11.76 42.59 40.21
N ASP A 247 -11.50 41.31 39.91
CA ASP A 247 -11.12 40.87 38.57
C ASP A 247 -12.28 41.00 37.59
N HIS A 248 -13.50 40.67 38.03
CA HIS A 248 -14.71 40.89 37.25
C HIS A 248 -14.93 42.39 36.96
N ALA A 249 -14.74 43.26 37.97
CA ALA A 249 -14.80 44.71 37.83
C ALA A 249 -13.71 45.21 36.85
N THR A 250 -12.49 44.69 36.96
CA THR A 250 -11.36 45.03 36.09
C THR A 250 -11.64 44.64 34.63
N ALA A 251 -12.12 43.43 34.38
CA ALA A 251 -12.48 42.95 33.06
C ALA A 251 -13.58 43.80 32.43
N THR A 252 -14.64 44.07 33.19
CA THR A 252 -15.78 44.91 32.77
C THR A 252 -15.31 46.32 32.40
N LEU A 253 -14.47 46.91 33.25
CA LEU A 253 -13.92 48.25 33.04
C LEU A 253 -13.02 48.31 31.80
N MET A 254 -12.13 47.33 31.62
CA MET A 254 -11.28 47.22 30.42
C MET A 254 -12.13 47.11 29.16
N GLY A 255 -13.16 46.26 29.15
CA GLY A 255 -14.04 46.08 27.98
C GLY A 255 -14.78 47.37 27.61
N ALA A 256 -15.30 48.08 28.61
CA ALA A 256 -15.98 49.37 28.40
C ALA A 256 -15.03 50.44 27.84
N PHE A 257 -13.80 50.54 28.37
CA PHE A 257 -12.83 51.54 27.90
C PHE A 257 -12.22 51.19 26.54
N VAL A 258 -12.07 49.91 26.20
CA VAL A 258 -11.67 49.49 24.86
C VAL A 258 -12.76 49.81 23.84
N ALA A 259 -14.04 49.68 24.19
CA ALA A 259 -15.14 50.14 23.34
C ALA A 259 -15.18 51.68 23.23
N GLU A 260 -15.88 52.33 24.15
CA GLU A 260 -16.23 53.76 24.02
C GLU A 260 -15.32 54.69 24.83
N GLY A 261 -14.43 54.14 25.65
CA GLY A 261 -13.46 54.93 26.40
C GLY A 261 -12.29 55.45 25.55
N TRP A 262 -11.66 56.51 26.05
CA TRP A 262 -10.44 57.08 25.49
C TRP A 262 -9.54 57.63 26.59
N PHE A 263 -8.23 57.46 26.41
CA PHE A 263 -7.22 58.10 27.24
C PHE A 263 -6.22 58.83 26.33
N GLY A 264 -6.21 60.16 26.39
CA GLY A 264 -5.13 60.95 25.80
C GLY A 264 -3.88 60.93 26.70
N LYS A 265 -2.91 61.80 26.41
CA LYS A 265 -1.69 61.91 27.24
C LYS A 265 -1.94 62.51 28.64
N ARG A 266 -3.03 63.29 28.82
CA ARG A 266 -3.29 64.06 30.05
C ARG A 266 -4.70 63.93 30.62
N ARG A 267 -5.71 63.72 29.77
CA ARG A 267 -7.12 63.61 30.11
C ARG A 267 -7.67 62.36 29.44
N GLY A 268 -8.68 61.73 30.03
CA GLY A 268 -9.42 60.62 29.45
C GLY A 268 -10.89 60.69 29.81
N GLY A 269 -11.70 59.85 29.20
CA GLY A 269 -13.12 59.80 29.47
C GLY A 269 -13.81 58.60 28.87
N PHE A 270 -15.06 58.44 29.26
CA PHE A 270 -15.98 57.41 28.79
C PHE A 270 -17.37 58.03 28.69
N ASN A 271 -18.13 57.71 27.65
CA ASN A 271 -19.49 58.23 27.53
C ASN A 271 -20.44 57.17 26.97
N ASN A 272 -21.68 57.17 27.48
CA ASN A 272 -22.70 56.25 27.00
C ASN A 272 -24.11 56.84 27.21
N VAL A 273 -25.06 56.45 26.35
CA VAL A 273 -26.47 56.86 26.42
C VAL A 273 -27.32 55.95 27.32
N ASP A 274 -26.90 54.70 27.49
CA ASP A 274 -27.47 53.72 28.42
C ASP A 274 -27.05 54.06 29.85
N ARG A 275 -28.06 54.33 30.68
CA ARG A 275 -27.86 54.71 32.08
C ARG A 275 -27.26 53.58 32.90
N GLU A 276 -27.80 52.37 32.75
CA GLU A 276 -27.45 51.22 33.58
C GLU A 276 -26.00 50.80 33.31
N PHE A 277 -25.62 50.77 32.04
CA PHE A 277 -24.24 50.49 31.66
C PHE A 277 -23.28 51.59 32.13
N PHE A 278 -23.64 52.87 31.98
CA PHE A 278 -22.82 53.98 32.48
C PHE A 278 -22.61 53.93 33.99
N GLU A 279 -23.68 53.72 34.78
CA GLU A 279 -23.61 53.59 36.24
C GLU A 279 -22.76 52.37 36.66
N THR A 280 -22.87 51.26 35.93
CA THR A 280 -22.01 50.08 36.14
C THR A 280 -20.54 50.42 35.91
N VAL A 281 -20.19 51.03 34.77
CA VAL A 281 -18.81 51.45 34.43
C VAL A 281 -18.27 52.43 35.47
N LEU A 282 -19.10 53.35 35.94
CA LEU A 282 -18.73 54.31 36.96
C LEU A 282 -18.38 53.64 38.29
N SER A 283 -19.20 52.69 38.73
CA SER A 283 -18.98 51.92 39.95
C SER A 283 -17.69 51.09 39.87
N VAL A 284 -17.46 50.39 38.75
CA VAL A 284 -16.23 49.59 38.60
C VAL A 284 -14.99 50.46 38.39
N TYR A 285 -15.14 51.68 37.82
CA TYR A 285 -14.05 52.66 37.76
C TYR A 285 -13.61 53.08 39.17
N ASP A 286 -14.56 53.39 40.06
CA ASP A 286 -14.26 53.75 41.45
C ASP A 286 -13.57 52.63 42.22
N GLU A 287 -13.99 51.39 41.98
CA GLU A 287 -13.41 50.20 42.63
C GLU A 287 -11.98 49.88 42.13
N VAL A 288 -11.76 49.94 40.81
CA VAL A 288 -10.51 49.46 40.20
C VAL A 288 -9.45 50.55 40.08
N VAL A 289 -9.85 51.78 39.71
CA VAL A 289 -8.95 52.92 39.47
C VAL A 289 -9.00 53.91 40.62
N GLY A 290 -10.21 54.28 41.04
CA GLY A 290 -10.45 55.33 42.03
C GLY A 290 -9.91 56.71 41.60
N GLY A 291 -9.76 57.60 42.58
CA GLY A 291 -9.25 58.95 42.38
C GLY A 291 -10.28 59.95 41.82
N PRO A 292 -9.87 61.20 41.56
CA PRO A 292 -10.79 62.26 41.13
C PRO A 292 -11.34 62.01 39.73
N ARG A 293 -12.67 62.03 39.60
CA ARG A 293 -13.40 61.97 38.33
C ARG A 293 -14.59 62.91 38.32
N TYR A 294 -15.00 63.36 37.14
CA TYR A 294 -16.14 64.26 36.94
C TYR A 294 -17.20 63.57 36.07
N VAL A 295 -18.47 63.83 36.37
CA VAL A 295 -19.60 63.26 35.63
C VAL A 295 -20.51 64.38 35.14
N TYR A 296 -20.88 64.33 33.87
CA TYR A 296 -21.75 65.31 33.22
C TYR A 296 -22.86 64.60 32.44
N GLU A 297 -23.98 65.29 32.24
CA GLU A 297 -25.05 64.86 31.33
C GLU A 297 -25.32 65.93 30.29
N ARG A 298 -25.51 65.53 29.02
CA ARG A 298 -25.92 66.45 27.94
C ARG A 298 -26.82 65.77 26.94
N THR A 299 -27.80 66.50 26.41
CA THR A 299 -28.67 66.00 25.34
C THR A 299 -27.93 66.09 24.00
N ILE A 300 -27.78 64.96 23.30
CA ILE A 300 -27.18 64.91 21.96
C ILE A 300 -28.23 65.16 20.87
N ARG A 301 -27.78 65.37 19.62
CA ARG A 301 -28.66 65.69 18.46
C ARG A 301 -29.79 64.68 18.23
N SER A 302 -29.63 63.43 18.66
CA SER A 302 -30.66 62.39 18.57
C SER A 302 -31.80 62.55 19.60
N GLY A 303 -31.72 63.52 20.51
CA GLY A 303 -32.63 63.67 21.64
C GLY A 303 -32.30 62.77 22.85
N SER A 304 -31.31 61.89 22.72
CA SER A 304 -30.87 61.02 23.81
C SER A 304 -30.01 61.79 24.83
N LEU A 305 -30.12 61.43 26.11
CA LEU A 305 -29.26 61.96 27.17
C LEU A 305 -27.95 61.18 27.20
N LEU A 306 -26.83 61.84 26.87
CA LEU A 306 -25.49 61.28 26.94
C LEU A 306 -24.88 61.56 28.31
N ARG A 307 -24.36 60.53 28.96
CA ARG A 307 -23.62 60.62 30.23
C ARG A 307 -22.14 60.53 29.95
N GLU A 308 -21.35 61.40 30.55
CA GLU A 308 -19.91 61.50 30.31
C GLU A 308 -19.15 61.42 31.63
N LEU A 309 -18.24 60.45 31.72
CA LEU A 309 -17.19 60.31 32.70
C LEU A 309 -15.94 61.00 32.16
N ASP A 310 -15.34 61.86 32.97
CA ASP A 310 -14.21 62.69 32.59
C ASP A 310 -13.13 62.67 33.67
N VAL A 311 -11.90 62.35 33.26
CA VAL A 311 -10.75 62.14 34.15
C VAL A 311 -9.66 63.12 33.74
N HIS A 312 -9.48 64.18 34.53
CA HIS A 312 -8.54 65.27 34.21
C HIS A 312 -7.09 64.95 34.58
N ASN A 313 -6.86 63.99 35.47
CA ASN A 313 -5.53 63.53 35.87
C ASN A 313 -5.46 62.00 35.77
N LEU A 314 -4.53 61.50 34.95
CA LEU A 314 -4.36 60.07 34.66
C LEU A 314 -3.38 59.35 35.60
N GLU A 315 -2.93 59.95 36.72
CA GLU A 315 -2.01 59.30 37.65
C GLU A 315 -2.58 57.98 38.21
N SER A 316 -3.83 57.98 38.68
CA SER A 316 -4.51 56.75 39.15
C SER A 316 -4.69 55.73 38.02
N VAL A 317 -5.04 56.20 36.82
CA VAL A 317 -5.20 55.34 35.62
C VAL A 317 -3.88 54.65 35.28
N ARG A 318 -2.75 55.37 35.33
CA ARG A 318 -1.41 54.82 35.06
C ARG A 318 -0.95 53.79 36.08
N ARG A 319 -1.50 53.81 37.31
CA ARG A 319 -1.25 52.80 38.34
C ARG A 319 -2.27 51.66 38.31
N SER A 320 -3.25 51.71 37.42
CA SER A 320 -4.31 50.72 37.28
C SER A 320 -4.07 49.78 36.08
N PRO A 321 -4.83 48.68 35.96
CA PRO A 321 -4.79 47.82 34.77
C PRO A 321 -5.10 48.55 33.45
N LEU A 322 -5.74 49.72 33.46
CA LEU A 322 -6.02 50.52 32.26
C LEU A 322 -4.81 51.30 31.72
N ALA A 323 -3.65 51.23 32.39
CA ALA A 323 -2.44 51.95 31.96
C ALA A 323 -2.06 51.67 30.50
N CYS A 324 -2.29 50.44 30.02
CA CYS A 324 -2.03 50.02 28.65
C CYS A 324 -2.88 50.76 27.59
N LEU A 325 -3.98 51.40 27.98
CA LEU A 325 -4.86 52.15 27.07
C LEU A 325 -4.48 53.64 26.96
N VAL A 326 -3.54 54.12 27.79
CA VAL A 326 -3.16 55.54 27.83
C VAL A 326 -2.37 55.93 26.59
N GLY A 327 -2.91 56.87 25.80
CA GLY A 327 -2.26 57.38 24.59
C GLY A 327 -2.48 56.52 23.34
N VAL A 328 -3.29 55.46 23.43
CA VAL A 328 -3.61 54.57 22.30
C VAL A 328 -4.76 55.14 21.49
N SER A 329 -4.56 55.31 20.17
CA SER A 329 -5.63 55.78 19.28
C SER A 329 -6.62 54.67 18.92
N SER A 330 -7.82 55.02 18.42
CA SER A 330 -8.82 54.02 18.02
C SER A 330 -8.36 53.02 16.95
N ALA A 331 -7.37 53.38 16.13
CA ALA A 331 -6.79 52.50 15.10
C ALA A 331 -5.70 51.56 15.66
N GLU A 332 -5.13 51.90 16.82
CA GLU A 332 -4.06 51.15 17.49
C GLU A 332 -4.58 50.30 18.66
N LYS A 333 -5.86 50.42 19.02
CA LYS A 333 -6.47 49.60 20.08
C LYS A 333 -6.28 48.10 19.77
N GLU A 334 -6.04 47.30 20.78
CA GLU A 334 -5.96 45.84 20.73
C GLU A 334 -6.53 45.25 22.02
N ILE A 335 -6.72 43.93 22.10
CA ILE A 335 -7.13 43.30 23.36
C ILE A 335 -5.92 43.28 24.30
N PRO A 336 -6.01 43.87 25.52
CA PRO A 336 -4.89 43.88 26.46
C PRO A 336 -4.38 42.48 26.79
N GLU A 337 -3.06 42.32 26.92
CA GLU A 337 -2.43 41.01 27.18
C GLU A 337 -2.91 40.35 28.48
N LEU A 338 -3.31 41.16 29.48
CA LEU A 338 -3.95 40.66 30.69
C LEU A 338 -5.19 39.81 30.37
N VAL A 339 -6.06 40.28 29.46
CA VAL A 339 -7.28 39.56 29.06
C VAL A 339 -6.94 38.20 28.44
N TRP A 340 -5.89 38.14 27.62
CA TRP A 340 -5.47 36.89 26.96
C TRP A 340 -5.01 35.82 27.95
N ARG A 341 -4.25 36.23 28.96
CA ARG A 341 -3.70 35.35 30.01
C ARG A 341 -4.73 34.96 31.07
N SER A 342 -5.85 35.68 31.17
CA SER A 342 -6.87 35.41 32.17
C SER A 342 -7.80 34.23 31.83
N PRO A 343 -8.44 33.63 32.85
CA PRO A 343 -9.49 32.62 32.70
C PRO A 343 -10.67 33.05 31.81
N LEU A 344 -11.46 32.08 31.35
CA LEU A 344 -12.63 32.32 30.50
C LEU A 344 -13.64 33.30 31.13
N ALA A 345 -13.89 33.24 32.44
CA ALA A 345 -14.81 34.16 33.11
C ALA A 345 -14.36 35.64 33.00
N PHE A 346 -13.05 35.91 33.06
CA PHE A 346 -12.52 37.26 32.86
C PHE A 346 -12.72 37.72 31.42
N LYS A 347 -12.38 36.86 30.46
CA LYS A 347 -12.59 37.09 29.02
C LYS A 347 -14.05 37.33 28.69
N GLN A 348 -14.96 36.62 29.35
CA GLN A 348 -16.40 36.76 29.22
C GLN A 348 -16.85 38.15 29.70
N ALA A 349 -16.47 38.56 30.91
CA ALA A 349 -16.83 39.88 31.45
C ALA A 349 -16.28 41.02 30.57
N PHE A 350 -15.04 40.88 30.09
CA PHE A 350 -14.42 41.81 29.14
C PHE A 350 -15.22 41.90 27.83
N LEU A 351 -15.46 40.77 27.15
CA LEU A 351 -16.21 40.76 25.88
C LEU A 351 -17.64 41.26 26.05
N ARG A 352 -18.31 40.91 27.16
CA ARG A 352 -19.67 41.37 27.46
C ARG A 352 -19.72 42.89 27.56
N ALA A 353 -18.81 43.52 28.30
CA ALA A 353 -18.73 44.98 28.37
C ALA A 353 -18.35 45.62 27.03
N LEU A 354 -17.38 45.04 26.32
CA LEU A 354 -16.93 45.49 25.00
C LEU A 354 -18.07 45.53 23.98
N PHE A 355 -18.83 44.45 23.86
CA PHE A 355 -19.99 44.37 22.97
C PHE A 355 -21.17 45.21 23.49
N THR A 356 -21.28 45.43 24.80
CA THR A 356 -22.32 46.34 25.34
C THR A 356 -22.08 47.78 24.93
N GLY A 357 -20.83 48.24 24.83
CA GLY A 357 -20.49 49.55 24.26
C GLY A 357 -20.78 49.60 22.75
N ASP A 358 -19.83 49.14 21.94
CA ASP A 358 -19.83 49.30 20.49
C ASP A 358 -20.48 48.16 19.69
N GLY A 359 -20.97 47.13 20.38
CA GLY A 359 -21.69 46.02 19.75
C GLY A 359 -23.16 46.33 19.51
N SER A 360 -23.71 45.68 18.49
CA SER A 360 -25.12 45.78 18.10
C SER A 360 -25.70 44.41 17.77
N CYS A 361 -26.96 44.18 18.14
CA CYS A 361 -27.77 43.05 17.67
C CYS A 361 -28.99 43.54 16.89
N SER A 362 -29.24 42.92 15.73
CA SER A 362 -30.34 43.28 14.83
C SER A 362 -30.89 42.04 14.13
N LEU A 363 -32.21 42.02 13.93
CA LEU A 363 -32.86 41.07 13.01
C LEU A 363 -32.63 41.54 11.57
N LEU A 364 -32.25 40.60 10.71
CA LEU A 364 -32.05 40.82 9.28
C LEU A 364 -33.26 40.31 8.48
N PRO A 365 -33.43 40.75 7.22
CA PRO A 365 -34.43 40.20 6.32
C PRO A 365 -34.34 38.68 6.22
N ARG A 366 -35.49 38.02 5.93
CA ARG A 366 -35.63 36.55 5.89
C ARG A 366 -35.36 35.88 7.24
N ASN A 367 -35.84 36.42 8.37
CA ASN A 367 -35.74 35.77 9.69
C ASN A 367 -34.29 35.35 10.08
N SER A 368 -33.30 36.22 9.83
CA SER A 368 -31.92 36.00 10.27
C SER A 368 -31.55 36.97 11.39
N ILE A 369 -30.45 36.71 12.09
CA ILE A 369 -29.91 37.59 13.15
C ILE A 369 -28.47 37.93 12.85
N GLN A 370 -28.09 39.16 13.18
CA GLN A 370 -26.72 39.60 13.15
C GLN A 370 -26.34 40.25 14.47
N ILE A 371 -25.23 39.79 15.03
CA ILE A 371 -24.49 40.50 16.06
C ILE A 371 -23.22 41.04 15.40
N SER A 372 -22.92 42.32 15.61
CA SER A 372 -21.70 42.91 15.06
C SER A 372 -21.03 43.87 16.02
N TYR A 373 -19.71 43.88 15.99
CA TYR A 373 -18.85 44.87 16.64
C TYR A 373 -18.07 45.61 15.56
N SER A 374 -18.00 46.94 15.65
CA SER A 374 -17.36 47.77 14.62
C SER A 374 -16.15 48.49 15.20
N THR A 375 -15.01 48.46 14.50
CA THR A 375 -13.78 49.13 14.92
C THR A 375 -13.00 49.65 13.72
N ARG A 376 -12.08 50.58 13.97
CA ARG A 376 -11.06 51.02 12.99
C ARG A 376 -9.72 50.31 13.17
N SER A 377 -9.54 49.55 14.24
CA SER A 377 -8.34 48.77 14.47
C SER A 377 -8.48 47.37 13.87
N ASP A 378 -7.61 47.07 12.91
CA ASP A 378 -7.46 45.74 12.33
C ASP A 378 -7.07 44.70 13.37
N LYS A 379 -6.17 45.09 14.28
CA LYS A 379 -5.65 44.23 15.33
C LYS A 379 -6.74 43.88 16.34
N LEU A 380 -7.53 44.87 16.77
CA LEU A 380 -8.67 44.63 17.67
C LEU A 380 -9.72 43.72 17.03
N ALA A 381 -10.01 43.90 15.75
CA ALA A 381 -10.98 43.05 15.06
C ALA A 381 -10.52 41.57 15.00
N ASP A 382 -9.25 41.35 14.64
CA ASP A 382 -8.61 40.02 14.63
C ASP A 382 -8.56 39.39 16.04
N ASP A 383 -8.18 40.17 17.05
CA ASP A 383 -8.14 39.72 18.44
C ASP A 383 -9.54 39.34 18.97
N ILE A 384 -10.57 40.13 18.68
CA ILE A 384 -11.96 39.81 19.06
C ILE A 384 -12.42 38.54 18.38
N GLN A 385 -12.12 38.35 17.09
CA GLN A 385 -12.48 37.12 16.37
C GLN A 385 -11.84 35.89 17.02
N LYS A 386 -10.55 35.96 17.38
CA LYS A 386 -9.83 34.88 18.06
C LYS A 386 -10.34 34.64 19.47
N LEU A 387 -10.69 35.68 20.23
CA LEU A 387 -11.23 35.53 21.58
C LEU A 387 -12.63 34.91 21.57
N LEU A 388 -13.48 35.29 20.61
CA LEU A 388 -14.79 34.65 20.40
C LEU A 388 -14.67 33.16 20.08
N LEU A 389 -13.60 32.74 19.39
CA LEU A 389 -13.34 31.34 19.07
C LEU A 389 -13.14 30.49 20.34
N GLU A 390 -12.56 31.04 21.42
CA GLU A 390 -12.40 30.34 22.70
C GLU A 390 -13.74 30.02 23.38
N PHE A 391 -14.79 30.78 23.06
CA PHE A 391 -16.18 30.51 23.46
C PHE A 391 -16.93 29.62 22.46
N GLY A 392 -16.26 29.15 21.42
CA GLY A 392 -16.81 28.39 20.30
C GLY A 392 -17.72 29.19 19.36
N VAL A 393 -17.61 30.52 19.39
CA VAL A 393 -18.39 31.43 18.54
C VAL A 393 -17.60 31.75 17.28
N ILE A 394 -18.08 31.29 16.12
CA ILE A 394 -17.48 31.63 14.83
C ILE A 394 -17.97 33.01 14.39
N SER A 395 -17.03 33.88 14.02
CA SER A 395 -17.30 35.21 13.50
C SER A 395 -16.55 35.46 12.20
N ARG A 396 -16.98 36.45 11.42
CA ARG A 396 -16.37 36.87 10.17
C ARG A 396 -15.91 38.33 10.25
N LEU A 397 -14.73 38.62 9.69
CA LEU A 397 -14.24 39.99 9.51
C LEU A 397 -14.75 40.58 8.18
N CYS A 398 -15.54 41.65 8.26
CA CYS A 398 -16.07 42.38 7.11
C CYS A 398 -15.42 43.76 7.03
N ARG A 399 -14.64 44.01 5.98
CA ARG A 399 -13.93 45.29 5.76
C ARG A 399 -14.76 46.23 4.88
N TYR A 400 -14.90 47.49 5.28
CA TYR A 400 -15.65 48.52 4.56
C TYR A 400 -14.72 49.60 3.99
N ALA A 401 -15.12 50.22 2.87
CA ALA A 401 -14.31 51.19 2.12
C ALA A 401 -13.85 52.42 2.92
N LYS A 402 -14.51 52.75 4.05
CA LYS A 402 -14.16 53.86 4.93
C LYS A 402 -13.12 53.50 6.01
N GLY A 403 -12.47 52.35 5.90
CA GLY A 403 -11.46 51.86 6.87
C GLY A 403 -12.07 51.26 8.15
N GLU A 404 -13.36 50.95 8.14
CA GLU A 404 -14.06 50.28 9.25
C GLU A 404 -14.01 48.75 9.04
N VAL A 405 -13.70 48.01 10.09
CA VAL A 405 -13.74 46.55 10.13
C VAL A 405 -14.82 46.12 11.11
N LYS A 406 -15.73 45.26 10.66
CA LYS A 406 -16.78 44.68 11.49
C LYS A 406 -16.50 43.22 11.77
N VAL A 407 -16.55 42.85 13.04
CA VAL A 407 -16.64 41.45 13.48
C VAL A 407 -18.11 41.08 13.47
N VAL A 408 -18.50 40.10 12.64
CA VAL A 408 -19.89 39.76 12.36
C VAL A 408 -20.18 38.31 12.76
N ILE A 409 -21.18 38.11 13.61
CA ILE A 409 -21.78 36.82 13.94
C ILE A 409 -23.15 36.79 13.26
N GLY A 410 -23.28 35.99 12.19
CA GLY A 410 -24.39 36.11 11.24
C GLY A 410 -25.35 34.92 11.18
N ASN A 411 -25.21 33.92 12.06
CA ASN A 411 -26.10 32.75 12.08
C ASN A 411 -26.69 32.52 13.48
N ARG A 412 -27.82 31.79 13.52
CA ARG A 412 -28.59 31.55 14.74
C ARG A 412 -27.81 30.75 15.79
N ARG A 413 -27.06 29.72 15.41
CA ARG A 413 -26.24 28.92 16.35
C ARG A 413 -25.21 29.78 17.05
N ASP A 414 -24.39 30.50 16.30
CA ASP A 414 -23.31 31.30 16.88
C ASP A 414 -23.86 32.52 17.63
N ALA A 415 -25.01 33.08 17.21
CA ALA A 415 -25.71 34.09 17.99
C ALA A 415 -26.26 33.55 19.33
N ARG A 416 -26.73 32.29 19.37
CA ARG A 416 -27.13 31.60 20.61
C ARG A 416 -25.92 31.30 21.50
N LEU A 417 -24.82 30.83 20.93
CA LEU A 417 -23.56 30.62 21.65
C LEU A 417 -23.05 31.94 22.23
N PHE A 418 -23.08 33.02 21.45
CA PHE A 418 -22.76 34.36 21.95
C PHE A 418 -23.70 34.77 23.09
N ALA A 419 -25.02 34.66 22.92
CA ALA A 419 -25.98 35.06 23.95
C ALA A 419 -25.79 34.33 25.29
N THR A 420 -25.43 33.04 25.22
CA THR A 420 -25.28 32.16 26.39
C THR A 420 -23.90 32.20 27.02
N ARG A 421 -22.83 32.31 26.21
CA ARG A 421 -21.44 32.23 26.67
C ARG A 421 -20.74 33.57 26.79
N VAL A 422 -21.22 34.61 26.11
CA VAL A 422 -20.64 35.98 26.17
C VAL A 422 -21.70 36.97 26.65
N GLY A 423 -22.70 37.26 25.81
CA GLY A 423 -23.85 38.11 26.10
C GLY A 423 -23.56 39.61 26.02
N PHE A 424 -24.60 40.40 26.30
CA PHE A 424 -24.55 41.84 26.58
C PHE A 424 -24.93 42.11 28.05
N LEU A 425 -24.80 43.36 28.49
CA LEU A 425 -25.42 43.84 29.74
C LEU A 425 -26.79 44.47 29.45
N GLY A 426 -27.67 44.42 30.46
CA GLY A 426 -28.94 45.14 30.50
C GLY A 426 -29.86 44.91 29.30
N ALA A 427 -30.43 46.01 28.78
CA ALA A 427 -31.45 45.98 27.73
C ALA A 427 -31.00 45.35 26.40
N LYS A 428 -29.70 45.44 26.05
CA LYS A 428 -29.17 44.83 24.81
C LYS A 428 -29.23 43.30 24.85
N GLN A 429 -29.05 42.69 26.03
CA GLN A 429 -29.17 41.23 26.20
C GLN A 429 -30.62 40.79 26.05
N LEU A 430 -31.55 41.47 26.72
CA LEU A 430 -32.99 41.20 26.60
C LEU A 430 -33.45 41.31 25.15
N LYS A 431 -32.97 42.32 24.41
CA LYS A 431 -33.23 42.48 22.98
C LYS A 431 -32.71 41.28 22.17
N LEU A 432 -31.49 40.81 22.45
CA LEU A 432 -30.92 39.65 21.78
C LEU A 432 -31.73 38.37 22.07
N GLU A 433 -32.13 38.15 23.31
CA GLU A 433 -32.92 36.99 23.73
C GLU A 433 -34.31 37.00 23.08
N GLN A 434 -35.00 38.14 23.09
CA GLN A 434 -36.28 38.31 22.39
C GLN A 434 -36.15 38.09 20.88
N ALA A 435 -35.09 38.62 20.26
CA ALA A 435 -34.77 38.36 18.86
C ALA A 435 -34.56 36.86 18.60
N LEU A 436 -33.83 36.14 19.46
CA LEU A 436 -33.63 34.69 19.32
C LEU A 436 -34.93 33.88 19.55
N ILE A 437 -35.83 34.32 20.43
CA ILE A 437 -37.13 33.67 20.66
C ILE A 437 -38.06 33.86 19.45
N SER A 438 -38.12 35.07 18.89
CA SER A 438 -38.98 35.39 17.74
C SER A 438 -38.60 34.68 16.44
N LEU A 439 -37.39 34.12 16.36
CA LEU A 439 -36.91 33.40 15.19
C LEU A 439 -37.43 31.95 15.19
N PRO A 440 -37.96 31.44 14.06
CA PRO A 440 -38.51 30.09 13.97
C PRO A 440 -37.47 29.01 14.30
N SER A 441 -37.89 27.98 15.03
CA SER A 441 -37.03 26.87 15.47
C SER A 441 -36.62 25.93 14.32
N LEU A 442 -37.46 25.81 13.29
CA LEU A 442 -37.25 24.93 12.12
C LEU A 442 -37.71 25.63 10.84
N GLY A 443 -36.77 26.09 10.00
CA GLY A 443 -37.07 26.60 8.66
C GLY A 443 -35.91 27.36 8.01
N ALA A 444 -35.56 26.98 6.77
CA ALA A 444 -34.74 27.62 5.72
C ALA A 444 -33.42 28.37 6.03
N LEU A 445 -33.08 28.68 7.29
CA LEU A 445 -31.96 29.53 7.71
C LEU A 445 -31.06 28.78 8.71
N ARG A 446 -30.78 27.51 8.42
CA ARG A 446 -29.73 26.74 9.11
C ARG A 446 -28.40 27.47 8.95
N SER A 447 -27.49 27.31 9.91
CA SER A 447 -26.12 27.82 9.77
C SER A 447 -25.47 27.32 8.47
N ARG A 448 -24.60 28.14 7.86
CA ARG A 448 -23.75 27.73 6.72
C ARG A 448 -22.56 26.87 7.15
N ASP A 449 -22.47 26.58 8.44
CA ASP A 449 -21.50 25.68 9.07
C ASP A 449 -21.79 24.23 8.67
N ARG A 450 -21.22 23.86 7.52
CA ARG A 450 -21.27 22.54 6.94
C ARG A 450 -19.88 21.92 6.96
N VAL A 451 -19.83 20.61 7.08
CA VAL A 451 -18.62 19.82 6.83
C VAL A 451 -18.59 19.47 5.34
N PRO A 452 -17.64 20.02 4.55
CA PRO A 452 -17.52 19.67 3.13
C PRO A 452 -17.40 18.15 2.91
N HIS A 453 -17.88 17.65 1.77
CA HIS A 453 -17.80 16.24 1.32
C HIS A 453 -18.58 15.22 2.17
N VAL A 454 -18.89 15.49 3.45
CA VAL A 454 -19.59 14.56 4.35
C VAL A 454 -20.99 14.17 3.85
N ALA A 455 -21.79 15.11 3.36
CA ALA A 455 -23.12 14.75 2.86
C ALA A 455 -23.04 13.88 1.61
N ASP A 456 -22.09 14.13 0.73
CA ASP A 456 -21.92 13.37 -0.51
C ASP A 456 -21.39 11.97 -0.18
N TYR A 457 -20.44 11.86 0.75
CA TYR A 457 -19.94 10.59 1.29
C TYR A 457 -21.05 9.77 1.97
N ILE A 458 -21.81 10.37 2.88
CA ILE A 458 -22.95 9.69 3.53
C ILE A 458 -23.94 9.22 2.47
N ARG A 459 -24.25 10.03 1.45
CA ARG A 459 -25.25 9.66 0.43
C ARG A 459 -24.73 8.61 -0.54
N ALA A 460 -23.44 8.61 -0.86
CA ALA A 460 -22.79 7.62 -1.71
C ALA A 460 -22.76 6.25 -1.04
N GLU A 461 -22.42 6.21 0.25
CA GLU A 461 -22.15 4.97 1.00
C GLU A 461 -23.33 4.51 1.90
N SER A 462 -24.45 5.27 1.95
CA SER A 462 -25.66 4.84 2.67
C SER A 462 -26.49 3.88 1.81
N GLY A 463 -26.11 2.60 1.83
CA GLY A 463 -26.83 1.46 1.22
C GLY A 463 -28.18 1.08 1.87
N ALA A 464 -28.74 1.91 2.76
CA ALA A 464 -29.97 1.58 3.49
C ALA A 464 -31.24 1.58 2.61
N THR A 465 -32.32 1.01 3.14
CA THR A 465 -33.67 0.97 2.54
C THR A 465 -34.06 2.29 1.86
N SER A 466 -34.86 2.22 0.79
CA SER A 466 -35.32 3.40 0.02
C SER A 466 -35.80 4.57 0.92
N VAL A 467 -36.45 4.23 2.04
CA VAL A 467 -36.94 5.19 3.04
C VAL A 467 -35.80 5.96 3.74
N ASN A 468 -34.74 5.28 4.17
CA ASN A 468 -33.61 5.92 4.85
C ASN A 468 -32.77 6.76 3.86
N ARG A 469 -32.57 6.24 2.64
CA ARG A 469 -31.87 6.98 1.58
C ARG A 469 -32.61 8.25 1.19
N ASP A 470 -33.93 8.17 0.99
CA ASP A 470 -34.78 9.33 0.68
C ASP A 470 -34.79 10.33 1.85
N TRP A 471 -34.79 9.85 3.09
CA TRP A 471 -34.66 10.73 4.26
C TRP A 471 -33.31 11.44 4.28
N LEU A 472 -32.18 10.73 4.21
CA LEU A 472 -30.83 11.30 4.20
C LEU A 472 -30.62 12.24 3.01
N GLY A 473 -31.21 11.94 1.85
CA GLY A 473 -31.19 12.80 0.66
C GLY A 473 -31.95 14.12 0.84
N ARG A 474 -33.09 14.10 1.56
CA ARG A 474 -33.89 15.30 1.87
C ARG A 474 -33.35 16.10 3.06
N HIS A 475 -32.35 15.58 3.77
CA HIS A 475 -31.81 16.17 4.99
C HIS A 475 -30.39 16.69 4.76
N ASN A 476 -30.07 17.86 5.31
CA ASN A 476 -28.72 18.44 5.21
C ASN A 476 -27.80 17.81 6.27
N VAL A 477 -27.37 16.57 6.02
CA VAL A 477 -26.55 15.77 6.95
C VAL A 477 -25.07 16.18 6.98
N ASP A 478 -24.68 17.19 6.22
CA ASP A 478 -23.40 17.89 6.32
C ASP A 478 -23.41 19.04 7.33
N HIS A 479 -24.59 19.50 7.77
CA HIS A 479 -24.70 20.63 8.69
C HIS A 479 -24.54 20.21 10.15
N ILE A 480 -23.64 20.88 10.87
CA ILE A 480 -23.32 20.57 12.27
C ILE A 480 -24.53 20.74 13.20
N GLU A 481 -25.34 21.78 12.97
CA GLU A 481 -26.59 21.99 13.74
C GLU A 481 -27.54 20.79 13.68
N ARG A 482 -27.55 20.05 12.56
CA ARG A 482 -28.43 18.88 12.41
C ARG A 482 -27.90 17.66 13.16
N TRP A 483 -26.58 17.51 13.27
CA TRP A 483 -25.97 16.52 14.16
C TRP A 483 -26.19 16.84 15.64
N GLN A 484 -26.16 18.12 16.02
CA GLN A 484 -26.43 18.53 17.40
C GLN A 484 -27.89 18.33 17.84
N GLN A 485 -28.85 18.54 16.93
CA GLN A 485 -30.29 18.43 17.24
C GLN A 485 -30.88 17.03 17.03
N GLY A 486 -30.29 16.24 16.14
CA GLY A 486 -30.85 14.96 15.69
C GLY A 486 -29.80 13.94 15.30
N GLY A 487 -28.59 14.04 15.86
CA GLY A 487 -27.45 13.18 15.55
C GLY A 487 -27.78 11.69 15.69
N THR A 488 -28.49 11.29 16.75
CA THR A 488 -28.94 9.89 16.93
C THR A 488 -29.79 9.42 15.75
N ALA A 489 -30.77 10.22 15.31
CA ALA A 489 -31.63 9.88 14.19
C ALA A 489 -30.88 9.82 12.85
N ILE A 490 -29.81 10.62 12.69
CA ILE A 490 -28.92 10.54 11.52
C ILE A 490 -28.06 9.27 11.62
N ARG A 491 -27.42 9.01 12.77
CA ARG A 491 -26.60 7.82 13.04
C ARG A 491 -27.37 6.51 12.83
N GLU A 492 -28.60 6.43 13.34
CA GLU A 492 -29.49 5.26 13.16
C GLU A 492 -29.86 5.01 11.70
N ARG A 493 -29.82 6.04 10.85
CA ARG A 493 -30.16 5.94 9.42
C ARG A 493 -28.96 5.68 8.53
N ILE A 494 -27.75 5.89 9.04
CA ILE A 494 -26.50 5.48 8.40
C ILE A 494 -26.30 4.01 8.75
N ALA A 495 -26.35 3.14 7.74
CA ALA A 495 -26.22 1.70 7.96
C ALA A 495 -24.76 1.29 8.25
N SER A 496 -23.83 1.77 7.42
CA SER A 496 -22.40 1.46 7.54
C SER A 496 -21.80 2.05 8.81
N GLU A 497 -21.20 1.20 9.64
CA GLU A 497 -20.44 1.61 10.82
C GLU A 497 -19.14 2.34 10.43
N GLU A 498 -18.58 2.02 9.26
CA GLU A 498 -17.40 2.70 8.73
C GLU A 498 -17.66 4.15 8.38
N VAL A 499 -18.78 4.41 7.70
CA VAL A 499 -19.20 5.78 7.38
C VAL A 499 -19.37 6.57 8.67
N LYS A 500 -19.92 5.94 9.74
CA LYS A 500 -20.01 6.56 11.06
C LYS A 500 -18.63 6.85 11.64
N ASN A 501 -17.70 5.89 11.60
CA ASN A 501 -16.34 6.06 12.11
C ASN A 501 -15.57 7.19 11.40
N VAL A 502 -15.72 7.31 10.07
CA VAL A 502 -15.08 8.37 9.28
C VAL A 502 -15.70 9.73 9.58
N ILE A 503 -17.03 9.85 9.61
CA ILE A 503 -17.69 11.15 9.80
C ILE A 503 -17.74 11.60 11.26
N GLU A 504 -17.72 10.68 12.24
CA GLU A 504 -17.92 11.02 13.66
C GLU A 504 -16.91 12.06 14.17
N PRO A 505 -15.59 11.92 13.91
CA PRO A 505 -14.62 12.96 14.24
C PRO A 505 -14.89 14.29 13.52
N LEU A 506 -15.51 14.24 12.33
CA LEU A 506 -15.75 15.41 11.49
C LEU A 506 -17.01 16.19 11.88
N VAL A 507 -18.04 15.48 12.31
CA VAL A 507 -19.36 16.03 12.63
C VAL A 507 -19.57 16.27 14.12
N SER A 508 -18.56 16.00 14.96
CA SER A 508 -18.54 16.29 16.40
C SER A 508 -18.90 17.75 16.72
N GLY A 509 -18.57 18.66 15.80
CA GLY A 509 -18.73 20.08 15.99
C GLY A 509 -17.54 20.74 16.70
N ASP A 510 -16.45 20.00 16.95
CA ASP A 510 -15.24 20.52 17.60
C ASP A 510 -14.42 21.43 16.67
N TYR A 511 -14.44 21.17 15.36
CA TYR A 511 -13.74 21.97 14.35
C TYR A 511 -14.71 22.78 13.49
N TYR A 512 -14.22 23.93 13.03
CA TYR A 512 -14.76 24.69 11.92
C TYR A 512 -13.87 24.51 10.69
N TYR A 513 -14.49 24.16 9.55
CA TYR A 513 -13.80 23.88 8.30
C TYR A 513 -13.69 25.15 7.45
N ALA A 514 -12.70 25.98 7.78
CA ALA A 514 -12.52 27.29 7.19
C ALA A 514 -12.03 27.19 5.74
N THR A 515 -12.52 28.08 4.88
CA THR A 515 -12.12 28.09 3.46
C THR A 515 -10.88 28.96 3.31
N VAL A 516 -9.78 28.42 2.77
CA VAL A 516 -8.58 29.22 2.50
C VAL A 516 -8.89 30.27 1.42
N GLU A 517 -8.68 31.55 1.74
CA GLU A 517 -8.82 32.67 0.83
C GLU A 517 -7.51 32.92 0.08
N SER A 518 -6.39 32.93 0.79
CA SER A 518 -5.06 33.16 0.22
C SER A 518 -3.94 32.61 1.09
N VAL A 519 -2.82 32.30 0.43
CA VAL A 519 -1.50 32.08 1.04
C VAL A 519 -0.54 33.01 0.33
N THR A 520 0.12 33.91 1.07
CA THR A 520 1.00 34.95 0.51
C THR A 520 2.36 34.94 1.18
N VAL A 521 3.42 35.29 0.44
CA VAL A 521 4.76 35.45 1.00
C VAL A 521 4.76 36.54 2.09
N GLY A 522 5.29 36.19 3.26
CA GLY A 522 5.51 37.07 4.41
C GLY A 522 6.95 37.57 4.50
N ALA A 523 7.25 38.32 5.57
CA ALA A 523 8.61 38.79 5.84
C ALA A 523 9.48 37.69 6.45
N VAL A 524 10.80 37.89 6.41
CA VAL A 524 11.77 37.10 7.18
C VAL A 524 11.69 37.54 8.64
N GLU A 525 11.31 36.64 9.53
CA GLU A 525 11.06 36.95 10.95
C GLU A 525 11.43 35.78 11.87
N PRO A 526 11.64 36.03 13.18
CA PRO A 526 11.82 34.99 14.18
C PRO A 526 10.67 33.98 14.22
N VAL A 527 10.99 32.69 14.13
CA VAL A 527 10.00 31.60 14.21
C VAL A 527 10.26 30.67 15.40
N TYR A 528 9.18 30.17 15.95
CA TYR A 528 9.13 29.42 17.20
C TYR A 528 8.38 28.11 17.03
N SER A 529 8.62 27.18 17.96
CA SER A 529 7.89 25.92 18.03
C SER A 529 7.88 25.37 19.46
N LEU A 530 7.03 24.36 19.69
CA LEU A 530 6.90 23.64 20.96
C LEU A 530 7.11 22.14 20.74
N ARG A 531 7.67 21.45 21.74
CA ARG A 531 7.57 19.99 21.87
C ARG A 531 6.45 19.68 22.83
N VAL A 532 5.43 18.99 22.33
CA VAL A 532 4.26 18.59 23.10
C VAL A 532 4.27 17.07 23.27
N ASP A 533 4.00 16.60 24.47
CA ASP A 533 4.10 15.19 24.84
C ASP A 533 2.80 14.43 24.45
N THR A 534 2.50 14.33 23.15
CA THR A 534 1.36 13.57 22.58
C THR A 534 1.79 12.68 21.41
N ASP A 535 1.03 11.63 21.10
CA ASP A 535 1.30 10.69 19.98
C ASP A 535 1.55 11.40 18.63
N ASP A 536 0.81 12.48 18.36
CA ASP A 536 0.89 13.27 17.13
C ASP A 536 1.64 14.60 17.30
N HIS A 537 2.18 14.86 18.49
CA HIS A 537 2.86 16.11 18.87
C HIS A 537 2.14 17.39 18.42
N ALA A 538 0.81 17.35 18.35
CA ALA A 538 -0.01 18.42 17.80
C ALA A 538 -0.50 19.40 18.88
N PHE A 539 -0.54 20.69 18.56
CA PHE A 539 -1.01 21.74 19.46
C PHE A 539 -1.77 22.85 18.74
N VAL A 540 -2.53 23.63 19.50
CA VAL A 540 -3.46 24.66 18.97
C VAL A 540 -2.81 26.03 18.94
N THR A 541 -2.80 26.67 17.77
CA THR A 541 -2.18 27.97 17.52
C THR A 541 -3.06 28.89 16.68
N ASN A 542 -3.45 30.05 17.21
CA ASN A 542 -4.46 30.95 16.61
C ASN A 542 -5.78 30.22 16.22
N GLY A 543 -6.06 29.07 16.83
CA GLY A 543 -7.16 28.18 16.47
C GLY A 543 -6.80 27.09 15.45
N PHE A 544 -5.70 27.19 14.71
CA PHE A 544 -5.21 26.13 13.80
C PHE A 544 -4.53 24.99 14.57
N ILE A 545 -4.38 23.83 13.94
CA ILE A 545 -3.68 22.66 14.48
C ILE A 545 -2.31 22.49 13.78
N SER A 546 -1.26 22.25 14.56
CA SER A 546 0.16 22.30 14.11
C SER A 546 1.03 21.18 14.72
N HIS A 547 2.02 20.65 13.98
CA HIS A 547 2.84 19.45 14.34
C HIS A 547 4.36 19.59 14.03
N ASN A 548 5.24 18.85 14.73
CA ASN A 548 6.72 18.76 14.52
C ASN A 548 7.29 17.34 14.76
N THR A 549 8.32 16.92 14.01
CA THR A 549 9.11 15.69 14.25
C THR A 549 10.49 15.92 14.92
N GLU A 550 11.00 14.90 15.60
CA GLU A 550 12.33 14.81 16.23
C GLU A 550 12.96 13.43 15.95
N CYS A 551 14.29 13.33 15.97
CA CYS A 551 15.01 12.07 15.72
C CYS A 551 16.36 11.98 16.48
N ARG A 552 16.89 10.77 16.57
CA ARG A 552 18.26 10.42 17.01
C ARG A 552 18.72 9.13 16.33
N LEU A 553 19.97 8.72 16.51
CA LEU A 553 20.43 7.43 16.01
C LEU A 553 19.74 6.28 16.73
N SER A 554 19.34 5.24 16.00
CA SER A 554 18.92 4.00 16.62
C SER A 554 20.13 3.25 17.19
N ARG A 555 19.91 2.31 18.12
CA ARG A 555 20.99 1.47 18.65
C ARG A 555 21.73 0.73 17.53
N MET A 556 20.99 0.17 16.59
CA MET A 556 21.57 -0.59 15.48
C MET A 556 22.42 0.28 14.55
N ALA A 557 22.08 1.56 14.34
CA ALA A 557 22.91 2.45 13.54
C ALA A 557 24.28 2.74 14.16
N THR A 558 24.43 2.61 15.48
CA THR A 558 25.75 2.76 16.12
C THR A 558 26.72 1.66 15.71
N GLU A 559 26.25 0.46 15.35
CA GLU A 559 27.09 -0.61 14.83
C GLU A 559 27.61 -0.33 13.41
N LEU A 560 26.93 0.54 12.65
CA LEU A 560 27.42 1.00 11.35
C LEU A 560 28.58 1.98 11.48
N LEU A 561 28.58 2.78 12.55
CA LEU A 561 29.52 3.87 12.79
C LEU A 561 30.64 3.48 13.78
N ARG A 562 30.58 2.30 14.37
CA ARG A 562 31.54 1.85 15.39
C ARG A 562 32.96 1.82 14.78
N ASP A 563 33.93 2.32 15.54
CA ASP A 563 35.35 2.38 15.17
C ASP A 563 35.68 3.28 13.96
N ILE A 564 34.79 4.21 13.57
CA ILE A 564 35.03 5.13 12.46
C ILE A 564 36.25 6.06 12.68
N ASP A 565 36.53 6.41 13.95
CA ASP A 565 37.68 7.23 14.34
C ASP A 565 39.02 6.46 14.39
N ALA A 566 38.99 5.13 14.18
CA ALA A 566 40.15 4.25 14.28
C ALA A 566 40.84 4.01 12.93
N ASP A 567 40.78 4.97 12.01
CA ASP A 567 41.38 4.88 10.66
C ASP A 567 40.91 3.61 9.92
N THR A 568 39.64 3.26 10.08
CA THR A 568 39.01 2.05 9.51
C THR A 568 38.49 2.25 8.10
N VAL A 569 38.20 3.50 7.72
CA VAL A 569 37.66 3.88 6.43
C VAL A 569 38.38 5.12 5.89
N ASP A 570 38.32 5.29 4.57
CA ASP A 570 38.87 6.47 3.93
C ASP A 570 37.92 7.67 4.04
N PHE A 571 38.52 8.85 4.08
CA PHE A 571 37.81 10.12 4.14
C PHE A 571 38.17 10.96 2.92
N GLU A 572 37.16 11.53 2.27
CA GLU A 572 37.32 12.48 1.18
C GLU A 572 36.91 13.89 1.63
N PRO A 573 37.41 14.96 0.98
CA PRO A 573 36.87 16.30 1.18
C PRO A 573 35.37 16.34 0.87
N ASN A 574 34.61 17.14 1.61
CA ASN A 574 33.22 17.43 1.29
C ASN A 574 33.12 18.37 0.05
N TYR A 575 31.89 18.76 -0.33
CA TYR A 575 31.65 19.49 -1.58
C TYR A 575 32.29 20.89 -1.65
N ASP A 576 32.65 21.50 -0.51
CA ASP A 576 33.32 22.80 -0.41
C ASP A 576 34.75 22.71 0.17
N GLU A 577 35.27 21.48 0.32
CA GLU A 577 36.59 21.16 0.89
C GLU A 577 36.85 21.69 2.32
N SER A 578 35.83 22.19 3.02
CA SER A 578 35.96 22.71 4.39
C SER A 578 35.98 21.60 5.45
N ARG A 579 35.44 20.42 5.13
CA ARG A 579 35.36 19.26 6.02
C ARG A 579 35.73 17.98 5.29
N ARG A 580 35.87 16.89 6.04
CA ARG A 580 36.05 15.55 5.50
C ARG A 580 34.82 14.71 5.80
N GLN A 581 34.46 13.83 4.85
CA GLN A 581 33.37 12.88 4.98
C GLN A 581 33.87 11.46 4.68
N PRO A 582 33.31 10.42 5.32
CA PRO A 582 33.70 9.05 5.05
C PRO A 582 33.20 8.60 3.67
N THR A 583 34.03 7.88 2.92
CA THR A 583 33.62 7.31 1.63
C THR A 583 32.63 6.16 1.82
N VAL A 584 32.80 5.36 2.87
CA VAL A 584 31.94 4.26 3.32
C VAL A 584 31.94 4.20 4.84
N LEU A 585 30.96 3.52 5.46
CA LEU A 585 30.95 3.29 6.91
C LEU A 585 31.59 1.93 7.28
N PRO A 586 32.21 1.78 8.48
CA PRO A 586 32.80 0.51 8.93
C PRO A 586 31.83 -0.68 8.88
N SER A 587 30.55 -0.46 9.19
CA SER A 587 29.45 -1.41 8.98
C SER A 587 29.68 -2.81 9.55
N ARG A 588 29.66 -2.98 10.88
CA ARG A 588 29.88 -4.29 11.53
C ARG A 588 28.82 -5.37 11.22
N PHE A 589 27.73 -5.03 10.52
CA PHE A 589 26.77 -5.99 9.98
C PHE A 589 26.47 -5.68 8.50
N PRO A 590 26.03 -6.68 7.70
CA PRO A 590 25.79 -6.53 6.26
C PRO A 590 24.46 -5.83 5.95
N ASN A 591 24.42 -4.52 6.15
CA ASN A 591 23.19 -3.71 6.07
C ASN A 591 22.49 -3.78 4.70
N LEU A 592 23.23 -3.95 3.59
CA LEU A 592 22.63 -4.09 2.25
C LEU A 592 21.66 -5.28 2.16
N LEU A 593 22.02 -6.41 2.79
CA LEU A 593 21.16 -7.60 2.82
C LEU A 593 20.09 -7.46 3.91
N VAL A 594 20.48 -6.96 5.08
CA VAL A 594 19.63 -6.89 6.27
C VAL A 594 18.45 -5.93 6.08
N ASN A 595 18.69 -4.70 5.60
CA ASN A 595 17.65 -3.70 5.38
C ASN A 595 17.23 -3.55 3.91
N GLY A 596 18.02 -4.06 2.97
CA GLY A 596 17.75 -3.86 1.55
C GLY A 596 18.02 -2.43 1.07
N SER A 597 17.73 -2.18 -0.20
CA SER A 597 17.86 -0.85 -0.80
C SER A 597 17.02 -0.79 -2.08
N SER A 598 16.34 0.32 -2.30
CA SER A 598 15.58 0.59 -3.52
C SER A 598 15.99 1.92 -4.12
N GLY A 599 16.17 1.98 -5.44
CA GLY A 599 16.60 3.20 -6.12
C GLY A 599 16.52 3.12 -7.63
N ILE A 600 16.15 4.24 -8.25
CA ILE A 600 16.17 4.42 -9.71
C ILE A 600 17.32 5.38 -10.02
N ALA A 601 18.18 4.96 -10.94
CA ALA A 601 19.29 5.76 -11.46
C ALA A 601 19.09 6.00 -12.97
N VAL A 602 20.03 6.71 -13.61
CA VAL A 602 19.96 6.94 -15.06
C VAL A 602 20.26 5.63 -15.80
N GLY A 603 19.24 5.02 -16.40
CA GLY A 603 19.37 3.78 -17.19
C GLY A 603 19.53 2.48 -16.38
N MET A 604 19.45 2.53 -15.05
CA MET A 604 19.55 1.35 -14.18
C MET A 604 18.74 1.54 -12.89
N ALA A 605 18.44 0.45 -12.20
CA ALA A 605 17.70 0.46 -10.95
C ALA A 605 18.26 -0.61 -10.01
N THR A 606 18.02 -0.45 -8.71
CA THR A 606 18.32 -1.43 -7.67
C THR A 606 17.09 -1.64 -6.82
N ASN A 607 16.85 -2.88 -6.42
CA ASN A 607 15.74 -3.28 -5.57
C ASN A 607 16.13 -4.58 -4.83
N VAL A 608 16.84 -4.41 -3.72
CA VAL A 608 17.25 -5.48 -2.81
C VAL A 608 16.25 -5.53 -1.65
N PRO A 609 15.61 -6.67 -1.37
CA PRO A 609 14.70 -6.79 -0.25
C PRO A 609 15.47 -6.99 1.07
N PRO A 610 14.85 -6.67 2.22
CA PRO A 610 15.41 -6.95 3.54
C PRO A 610 15.47 -8.46 3.82
N HIS A 611 16.38 -8.85 4.71
CA HIS A 611 16.59 -10.23 5.17
C HIS A 611 16.71 -10.25 6.70
N ASN A 612 16.50 -11.42 7.29
CA ASN A 612 16.67 -11.61 8.72
C ASN A 612 18.15 -11.53 9.10
N LEU A 613 18.49 -10.71 10.11
CA LEU A 613 19.86 -10.51 10.57
C LEU A 613 20.52 -11.82 11.02
N GLY A 614 19.80 -12.66 11.77
CA GLY A 614 20.32 -13.94 12.26
C GLY A 614 20.67 -14.91 11.13
N GLU A 615 19.79 -15.04 10.14
CA GLU A 615 20.02 -15.88 8.96
C GLU A 615 21.23 -15.39 8.15
N VAL A 616 21.37 -14.07 7.95
CA VAL A 616 22.51 -13.51 7.20
C VAL A 616 23.83 -13.71 7.94
N VAL A 617 23.85 -13.52 9.27
CA VAL A 617 25.03 -13.80 10.11
C VAL A 617 25.43 -15.28 10.00
N GLU A 618 24.47 -16.20 10.08
CA GLU A 618 24.75 -17.64 9.89
C GLU A 618 25.33 -17.93 8.50
N GLY A 619 24.82 -17.28 7.45
CA GLY A 619 25.36 -17.40 6.10
C GLY A 619 26.80 -16.89 5.96
N ILE A 620 27.14 -15.77 6.62
CA ILE A 620 28.52 -15.27 6.64
C ILE A 620 29.45 -16.23 7.39
N ILE A 621 29.03 -16.71 8.56
CA ILE A 621 29.82 -17.66 9.35
C ILE A 621 30.04 -18.96 8.57
N ALA A 622 29.02 -19.46 7.86
CA ALA A 622 29.16 -20.63 6.99
C ALA A 622 30.20 -20.41 5.86
N MET A 623 30.31 -19.19 5.32
CA MET A 623 31.34 -18.84 4.34
C MET A 623 32.74 -18.71 4.95
N ILE A 624 32.85 -18.27 6.21
CA ILE A 624 34.11 -18.27 6.94
C ILE A 624 34.60 -19.71 7.18
N GLU A 625 33.67 -20.61 7.55
CA GLU A 625 33.98 -22.03 7.83
C GLU A 625 34.24 -22.84 6.55
N ASP A 626 33.54 -22.54 5.45
CA ASP A 626 33.75 -23.14 4.11
C ASP A 626 33.90 -22.03 3.04
N PRO A 627 35.12 -21.57 2.72
CA PRO A 627 35.36 -20.54 1.71
C PRO A 627 34.89 -20.91 0.29
N ASN A 628 34.66 -22.20 0.02
CA ASN A 628 34.20 -22.71 -1.27
C ASN A 628 32.68 -22.96 -1.28
N ILE A 629 31.94 -22.48 -0.28
CA ILE A 629 30.49 -22.61 -0.21
C ILE A 629 29.84 -22.04 -1.48
N ASP A 630 28.90 -22.79 -2.05
CA ASP A 630 28.12 -22.37 -3.22
C ASP A 630 26.80 -21.69 -2.79
N VAL A 631 26.10 -21.10 -3.77
CA VAL A 631 24.84 -20.40 -3.52
C VAL A 631 23.76 -21.34 -2.94
N GLU A 632 23.74 -22.62 -3.31
CA GLU A 632 22.71 -23.56 -2.84
C GLU A 632 22.90 -23.90 -1.36
N ARG A 633 24.15 -24.14 -0.93
CA ARG A 633 24.49 -24.38 0.48
C ARG A 633 24.29 -23.13 1.32
N LEU A 634 24.64 -21.95 0.78
CA LEU A 634 24.41 -20.66 1.44
C LEU A 634 22.90 -20.38 1.64
N SER A 635 22.06 -20.80 0.69
CA SER A 635 20.60 -20.68 0.77
C SER A 635 19.96 -21.60 1.83
N GLN A 636 20.71 -22.55 2.40
CA GLN A 636 20.23 -23.35 3.54
C GLN A 636 20.26 -22.53 4.84
N HIS A 637 21.18 -21.58 4.94
CA HIS A 637 21.28 -20.64 6.07
C HIS A 637 20.39 -19.41 5.85
N ILE A 638 20.40 -18.84 4.64
CA ILE A 638 19.58 -17.68 4.27
C ILE A 638 18.36 -18.16 3.48
N LYS A 639 17.24 -18.36 4.17
CA LYS A 639 16.06 -19.04 3.61
C LYS A 639 15.37 -18.24 2.50
N GLY A 640 15.41 -16.91 2.61
CA GLY A 640 14.68 -15.99 1.74
C GLY A 640 14.59 -14.59 2.33
N PRO A 641 14.11 -13.60 1.57
CA PRO A 641 13.82 -12.26 2.07
C PRO A 641 12.87 -12.28 3.27
N ASP A 642 13.04 -11.34 4.21
CA ASP A 642 12.20 -11.20 5.41
C ASP A 642 11.73 -9.74 5.52
N PHE A 643 10.48 -9.50 5.14
CA PHE A 643 9.91 -8.17 5.01
C PHE A 643 9.43 -7.62 6.35
N PRO A 644 9.55 -6.29 6.58
CA PRO A 644 9.08 -5.65 7.81
C PRO A 644 7.58 -5.83 8.03
N THR A 645 6.79 -5.89 6.94
CA THR A 645 5.32 -6.04 6.95
C THR A 645 4.85 -7.50 7.10
N GLY A 646 5.76 -8.48 7.15
CA GLY A 646 5.43 -9.90 7.22
C GLY A 646 5.01 -10.47 5.86
N GLY A 647 3.83 -11.07 5.81
CA GLY A 647 3.26 -11.75 4.65
C GLY A 647 3.87 -13.12 4.38
N SER A 648 3.59 -13.64 3.19
CA SER A 648 4.07 -14.94 2.73
C SER A 648 4.72 -14.85 1.36
N ILE A 649 5.89 -15.45 1.19
CA ILE A 649 6.51 -15.66 -0.12
C ILE A 649 6.00 -16.97 -0.70
N VAL A 650 5.50 -16.93 -1.93
CA VAL A 650 4.93 -18.10 -2.62
C VAL A 650 5.98 -18.74 -3.51
N GLY A 651 6.42 -19.94 -3.14
CA GLY A 651 7.40 -20.72 -3.88
C GLY A 651 8.86 -20.26 -3.68
N ARG A 652 9.79 -21.18 -3.94
CA ARG A 652 11.24 -20.94 -3.77
C ARG A 652 12.00 -20.68 -5.07
N GLY A 653 11.38 -20.95 -6.23
CA GLY A 653 12.03 -20.79 -7.54
C GLY A 653 12.54 -19.38 -7.78
N GLY A 654 11.69 -18.38 -7.51
CA GLY A 654 12.06 -16.96 -7.65
C GLY A 654 13.19 -16.51 -6.73
N ILE A 655 13.28 -17.07 -5.52
CA ILE A 655 14.36 -16.82 -4.56
C ILE A 655 15.68 -17.42 -5.10
N ARG A 656 15.63 -18.66 -5.57
CA ARG A 656 16.81 -19.35 -6.12
C ARG A 656 17.40 -18.61 -7.32
N ASP A 657 16.55 -18.17 -8.25
CA ASP A 657 17.00 -17.40 -9.43
C ASP A 657 17.59 -16.04 -9.03
N ALA A 658 16.94 -15.36 -8.08
CA ALA A 658 17.42 -14.10 -7.51
C ALA A 658 18.82 -14.25 -6.88
N TYR A 659 19.02 -15.27 -6.04
CA TYR A 659 20.28 -15.47 -5.34
C TYR A 659 21.41 -15.93 -6.25
N ARG A 660 21.11 -16.71 -7.30
CA ARG A 660 22.11 -17.16 -8.28
C ARG A 660 22.57 -16.05 -9.21
N SER A 661 21.66 -15.22 -9.69
CA SER A 661 21.94 -14.27 -10.78
C SER A 661 21.95 -12.79 -10.37
N GLY A 662 21.51 -12.48 -9.14
CA GLY A 662 21.25 -11.11 -8.69
C GLY A 662 19.94 -10.52 -9.23
N ARG A 663 19.17 -11.28 -10.02
CA ARG A 663 17.89 -10.86 -10.60
C ARG A 663 16.84 -11.95 -10.45
N GLY A 664 15.63 -11.58 -10.04
CA GLY A 664 14.56 -12.56 -9.90
C GLY A 664 13.20 -11.91 -9.69
N ARG A 665 12.17 -12.75 -9.71
CA ARG A 665 10.79 -12.35 -9.44
C ARG A 665 10.30 -13.18 -8.28
N ILE A 666 10.02 -12.51 -7.16
CA ILE A 666 9.57 -13.17 -5.93
C ILE A 666 8.11 -12.80 -5.73
N THR A 667 7.23 -13.79 -5.70
CA THR A 667 5.80 -13.56 -5.45
C THR A 667 5.59 -13.39 -3.95
N VAL A 668 5.03 -12.23 -3.57
CA VAL A 668 4.74 -11.87 -2.18
C VAL A 668 3.23 -11.75 -2.02
N ARG A 669 2.68 -12.43 -1.03
CA ARG A 669 1.26 -12.53 -0.74
C ARG A 669 1.00 -11.98 0.67
N GLY A 670 -0.09 -11.23 0.84
CA GLY A 670 -0.54 -10.79 2.15
C GLY A 670 -1.11 -11.96 2.96
N ARG A 671 -1.12 -11.83 4.29
CA ARG A 671 -1.71 -12.83 5.17
C ARG A 671 -3.20 -12.59 5.29
N ALA A 672 -3.98 -13.63 5.01
CA ALA A 672 -5.42 -13.60 5.19
C ALA A 672 -5.96 -14.96 5.65
N HIS A 673 -7.02 -14.95 6.45
CA HIS A 673 -7.71 -16.15 6.92
C HIS A 673 -9.23 -15.98 6.82
N ILE A 674 -9.95 -17.10 6.88
CA ILE A 674 -11.41 -17.12 6.78
C ILE A 674 -12.01 -17.22 8.19
N GLU A 675 -12.95 -16.34 8.52
CA GLU A 675 -13.74 -16.39 9.75
C GLU A 675 -15.19 -16.75 9.45
N GLN A 676 -15.77 -17.65 10.25
CA GLN A 676 -17.18 -18.05 10.15
C GLN A 676 -18.06 -17.09 10.96
N LEU A 677 -19.10 -16.55 10.33
CA LEU A 677 -20.03 -15.59 10.94
C LEU A 677 -21.34 -16.25 11.36
N ARG A 678 -22.08 -15.57 12.25
CA ARG A 678 -23.43 -15.99 12.64
C ARG A 678 -24.38 -15.97 11.43
N GLY A 679 -25.20 -17.01 11.29
CA GLY A 679 -26.16 -17.13 10.19
C GLY A 679 -25.65 -17.87 8.95
N GLY A 680 -24.45 -18.48 9.02
CA GLY A 680 -23.88 -19.30 7.93
C GLY A 680 -23.24 -18.48 6.81
N LYS A 681 -22.79 -17.25 7.11
CA LYS A 681 -21.93 -16.44 6.24
C LYS A 681 -20.48 -16.62 6.65
N SER A 682 -19.55 -16.23 5.78
CA SER A 682 -18.11 -16.21 6.09
C SER A 682 -17.51 -14.86 5.69
N ALA A 683 -16.39 -14.50 6.30
CA ALA A 683 -15.60 -13.33 5.93
C ALA A 683 -14.13 -13.72 5.73
N ILE A 684 -13.44 -12.99 4.86
CA ILE A 684 -12.00 -13.04 4.71
C ILE A 684 -11.42 -11.88 5.51
N ILE A 685 -10.47 -12.17 6.39
CA ILE A 685 -9.76 -11.18 7.17
C ILE A 685 -8.34 -11.11 6.65
N ILE A 686 -7.91 -9.92 6.23
CA ILE A 686 -6.53 -9.65 5.82
C ILE A 686 -5.82 -8.98 7.00
N THR A 687 -4.75 -9.61 7.47
CA THR A 687 -3.98 -9.16 8.64
C THR A 687 -2.61 -8.59 8.29
N GLU A 688 -2.05 -8.93 7.11
CA GLU A 688 -0.75 -8.43 6.64
C GLU A 688 -0.80 -8.14 5.14
N LEU A 689 -0.18 -7.03 4.69
CA LEU A 689 -0.05 -6.70 3.27
C LEU A 689 1.34 -7.04 2.73
N PRO A 690 1.47 -7.32 1.42
CA PRO A 690 2.78 -7.43 0.79
C PRO A 690 3.62 -6.16 0.97
N TYR A 691 4.94 -6.31 0.96
CA TYR A 691 5.86 -5.20 1.13
C TYR A 691 5.72 -4.15 0.03
N GLY A 692 5.64 -2.87 0.42
CA GLY A 692 5.47 -1.73 -0.49
C GLY A 692 4.04 -1.54 -1.03
N VAL A 693 3.06 -2.31 -0.54
CA VAL A 693 1.64 -2.16 -0.91
C VAL A 693 0.92 -1.26 0.09
N ARG A 694 0.16 -0.30 -0.44
CA ARG A 694 -0.67 0.61 0.36
C ARG A 694 -1.98 -0.06 0.76
N LYS A 695 -2.44 0.21 1.99
CA LYS A 695 -3.73 -0.28 2.49
C LYS A 695 -4.91 0.44 1.82
N ALA A 696 -4.88 1.78 1.85
CA ALA A 696 -5.92 2.67 1.35
C ALA A 696 -5.35 3.75 0.40
N GLY A 697 -6.23 4.62 -0.13
CA GLY A 697 -5.87 5.67 -1.10
C GLY A 697 -5.63 5.15 -2.51
N GLU A 698 -5.19 6.04 -3.41
CA GLU A 698 -5.01 5.73 -4.84
C GLU A 698 -4.04 4.55 -5.04
N GLY A 699 -4.58 3.46 -5.59
CA GLY A 699 -3.84 2.22 -5.85
C GLY A 699 -3.69 1.29 -4.65
N GLY A 700 -4.39 1.56 -3.54
CA GLY A 700 -4.44 0.70 -2.36
C GLY A 700 -5.29 -0.56 -2.56
N VAL A 701 -5.11 -1.54 -1.68
CA VAL A 701 -5.82 -2.84 -1.75
C VAL A 701 -7.33 -2.67 -1.57
N ILE A 702 -7.76 -1.84 -0.62
CA ILE A 702 -9.19 -1.63 -0.32
C ILE A 702 -9.92 -1.03 -1.53
N GLU A 703 -9.37 0.05 -2.11
CA GLU A 703 -9.94 0.69 -3.31
C GLU A 703 -10.02 -0.30 -4.48
N LYS A 704 -8.97 -1.09 -4.69
CA LYS A 704 -8.96 -2.08 -5.78
C LYS A 704 -10.00 -3.17 -5.61
N ILE A 705 -10.24 -3.64 -4.38
CA ILE A 705 -11.30 -4.62 -4.10
C ILE A 705 -12.66 -3.99 -4.40
N ALA A 706 -12.91 -2.77 -3.93
CA ALA A 706 -14.15 -2.04 -4.17
C ALA A 706 -14.44 -1.88 -5.68
N ASP A 707 -13.42 -1.51 -6.47
CA ASP A 707 -13.54 -1.39 -7.92
C ASP A 707 -13.90 -2.71 -8.60
N LEU A 708 -13.31 -3.83 -8.18
CA LEU A 708 -13.58 -5.15 -8.74
C LEU A 708 -15.00 -5.65 -8.42
N VAL A 709 -15.52 -5.30 -7.24
CA VAL A 709 -16.91 -5.58 -6.85
C VAL A 709 -17.86 -4.73 -7.69
N LYS A 710 -17.60 -3.42 -7.83
CA LYS A 710 -18.39 -2.49 -8.65
C LYS A 710 -18.42 -2.90 -10.14
N ALA A 711 -17.30 -3.40 -10.66
CA ALA A 711 -17.19 -3.91 -12.03
C ALA A 711 -17.89 -5.26 -12.26
N GLY A 712 -18.39 -5.92 -11.20
CA GLY A 712 -19.00 -7.25 -11.28
C GLY A 712 -18.00 -8.39 -11.52
N THR A 713 -16.70 -8.14 -11.35
CA THR A 713 -15.64 -9.14 -11.53
C THR A 713 -15.52 -10.03 -10.28
N LEU A 714 -15.65 -9.44 -9.09
CA LEU A 714 -15.64 -10.15 -7.80
C LEU A 714 -17.09 -10.35 -7.31
N THR A 715 -17.76 -11.37 -7.83
CA THR A 715 -19.19 -11.62 -7.58
C THR A 715 -19.49 -12.23 -6.21
N GLU A 716 -18.49 -12.81 -5.55
CA GLU A 716 -18.57 -13.48 -4.26
C GLU A 716 -18.77 -12.52 -3.09
N VAL A 717 -18.22 -11.31 -3.23
CA VAL A 717 -18.40 -10.23 -2.26
C VAL A 717 -19.73 -9.55 -2.57
N PRO A 718 -20.62 -9.35 -1.59
CA PRO A 718 -21.84 -8.58 -1.80
C PRO A 718 -21.50 -7.17 -2.26
N MET A 719 -22.29 -6.64 -3.19
CA MET A 719 -22.18 -5.25 -3.63
C MET A 719 -22.84 -4.35 -2.57
N SER A 720 -22.19 -4.27 -1.41
CA SER A 720 -22.59 -3.50 -0.24
C SER A 720 -21.34 -3.00 0.48
N ASP A 721 -21.37 -1.75 0.93
CA ASP A 721 -20.22 -1.14 1.61
C ASP A 721 -19.93 -1.83 2.97
N GLU A 722 -20.93 -2.49 3.58
CA GLU A 722 -20.75 -3.35 4.76
C GLU A 722 -19.85 -4.58 4.50
N ALA A 723 -19.64 -4.95 3.23
CA ALA A 723 -18.91 -6.16 2.88
C ALA A 723 -17.40 -5.98 2.77
N LEU A 724 -16.87 -4.75 2.82
CA LEU A 724 -15.44 -4.48 2.82
C LEU A 724 -15.18 -3.41 3.86
N GLN A 725 -14.53 -3.74 4.97
CA GLN A 725 -14.29 -2.82 6.06
C GLN A 725 -12.84 -2.77 6.55
N ASP A 726 -12.39 -1.63 7.07
CA ASP A 726 -11.10 -1.50 7.77
C ASP A 726 -11.29 -1.40 9.29
N HIS A 727 -10.91 -2.46 10.00
CA HIS A 727 -10.91 -2.55 11.46
C HIS A 727 -9.49 -2.48 12.05
N SER A 728 -8.53 -1.92 11.31
CA SER A 728 -7.17 -1.74 11.79
C SER A 728 -7.11 -0.78 12.98
N ASP A 729 -6.36 -1.15 14.01
CA ASP A 729 -6.17 -0.34 15.22
C ASP A 729 -4.70 -0.31 15.66
N LYS A 730 -4.43 0.08 16.92
CA LYS A 730 -3.08 0.10 17.48
C LYS A 730 -2.49 -1.30 17.73
N GLU A 731 -3.32 -2.34 17.78
CA GLU A 731 -2.91 -3.73 18.03
C GLU A 731 -2.57 -4.48 16.74
N GLY A 732 -3.13 -4.07 15.60
CA GLY A 732 -2.74 -4.61 14.30
C GLY A 732 -3.65 -4.20 13.15
N MET A 733 -3.24 -4.56 11.94
CA MET A 733 -4.04 -4.34 10.74
C MET A 733 -5.12 -5.43 10.61
N ARG A 734 -6.33 -5.03 10.24
CA ARG A 734 -7.46 -5.95 10.06
C ARG A 734 -8.44 -5.44 9.01
N ILE A 735 -8.27 -5.86 7.76
CA ILE A 735 -9.22 -5.57 6.68
C ILE A 735 -10.22 -6.73 6.61
N TYR A 736 -11.51 -6.43 6.77
CA TYR A 736 -12.62 -7.36 6.77
C TYR A 736 -13.30 -7.40 5.40
N VAL A 737 -13.50 -8.58 4.83
CA VAL A 737 -14.20 -8.78 3.55
C VAL A 737 -15.31 -9.82 3.72
N GLU A 738 -16.56 -9.40 3.88
CA GLU A 738 -17.71 -10.30 3.97
C GLU A 738 -18.02 -10.97 2.63
N LEU A 739 -18.43 -12.24 2.69
CA LEU A 739 -18.83 -13.02 1.53
C LEU A 739 -20.34 -13.28 1.51
N LYS A 740 -20.89 -13.43 0.29
CA LYS A 740 -22.27 -13.90 0.10
C LYS A 740 -22.44 -15.31 0.67
N ARG A 741 -23.66 -15.66 1.06
CA ARG A 741 -23.97 -16.91 1.76
C ARG A 741 -23.67 -18.16 0.91
N GLU A 742 -23.85 -18.03 -0.40
CA GLU A 742 -23.59 -19.06 -1.41
C GLU A 742 -22.15 -19.04 -1.95
N ALA A 743 -21.32 -18.07 -1.54
CA ALA A 743 -19.96 -17.95 -2.02
C ALA A 743 -19.05 -18.98 -1.32
N VAL A 744 -18.17 -19.62 -2.09
CA VAL A 744 -17.13 -20.51 -1.55
C VAL A 744 -15.96 -19.64 -1.08
N PRO A 745 -15.64 -19.59 0.23
CA PRO A 745 -14.67 -18.63 0.74
C PRO A 745 -13.27 -18.73 0.15
N GLN A 746 -12.80 -19.95 -0.11
CA GLN A 746 -11.50 -20.17 -0.72
C GLN A 746 -11.41 -19.61 -2.15
N VAL A 747 -12.50 -19.69 -2.92
CA VAL A 747 -12.56 -19.16 -4.29
C VAL A 747 -12.50 -17.63 -4.28
N ALA A 748 -13.22 -17.00 -3.36
CA ALA A 748 -13.18 -15.55 -3.19
C ALA A 748 -11.76 -15.08 -2.80
N LEU A 749 -11.11 -15.77 -1.87
CA LEU A 749 -9.74 -15.46 -1.44
C LEU A 749 -8.73 -15.59 -2.59
N ASN A 750 -8.83 -16.65 -3.39
CA ASN A 750 -7.96 -16.84 -4.55
C ASN A 750 -8.18 -15.76 -5.63
N LYS A 751 -9.43 -15.32 -5.85
CA LYS A 751 -9.72 -14.19 -6.72
C LYS A 751 -9.10 -12.89 -6.21
N LEU A 752 -9.16 -12.64 -4.89
CA LEU A 752 -8.50 -11.48 -4.28
C LEU A 752 -6.99 -11.52 -4.55
N PHE A 753 -6.31 -12.63 -4.32
CA PHE A 753 -4.89 -12.76 -4.65
C PHE A 753 -4.61 -12.52 -6.13
N LYS A 754 -5.43 -13.04 -7.04
CA LYS A 754 -5.17 -12.92 -8.49
C LYS A 754 -5.45 -11.53 -9.07
N LEU A 755 -6.41 -10.80 -8.51
CA LEU A 755 -6.95 -9.57 -9.11
C LEU A 755 -6.55 -8.30 -8.35
N THR A 756 -5.98 -8.41 -7.14
CA THR A 756 -5.64 -7.27 -6.29
C THR A 756 -4.15 -7.27 -5.92
N PRO A 757 -3.60 -6.13 -5.45
CA PRO A 757 -2.26 -6.06 -4.88
C PRO A 757 -2.07 -6.86 -3.59
N LEU A 758 -3.06 -7.63 -3.13
CA LEU A 758 -2.89 -8.57 -2.02
C LEU A 758 -1.90 -9.70 -2.36
N GLN A 759 -1.66 -9.96 -3.65
CA GLN A 759 -0.51 -10.70 -4.12
C GLN A 759 0.21 -9.89 -5.20
N THR A 760 1.50 -9.65 -5.02
CA THR A 760 2.32 -8.89 -5.96
C THR A 760 3.61 -9.64 -6.28
N THR A 761 4.32 -9.16 -7.29
CA THR A 761 5.66 -9.65 -7.60
C THR A 761 6.68 -8.60 -7.21
N PHE A 762 7.54 -8.95 -6.26
CA PHE A 762 8.73 -8.17 -5.95
C PHE A 762 9.82 -8.47 -6.99
N GLY A 763 10.21 -7.46 -7.77
CA GLY A 763 11.31 -7.56 -8.72
C GLY A 763 12.65 -7.43 -8.01
N TYR A 764 13.28 -8.56 -7.68
CA TYR A 764 14.61 -8.61 -7.07
C TYR A 764 15.66 -8.15 -8.09
N ASN A 765 16.46 -7.16 -7.72
CA ASN A 765 17.50 -6.60 -8.57
C ASN A 765 18.66 -6.07 -7.72
N ALA A 766 19.65 -6.91 -7.45
CA ALA A 766 20.80 -6.59 -6.62
C ALA A 766 21.89 -5.88 -7.41
N VAL A 767 21.67 -4.58 -7.67
CA VAL A 767 22.68 -3.70 -8.27
C VAL A 767 23.28 -2.80 -7.18
N ALA A 768 24.59 -2.89 -6.99
CA ALA A 768 25.34 -2.08 -6.04
C ALA A 768 26.66 -1.61 -6.66
N LEU A 769 27.29 -0.61 -6.04
CA LEU A 769 28.62 -0.17 -6.42
C LEU A 769 29.66 -1.10 -5.81
N VAL A 770 30.55 -1.62 -6.67
CA VAL A 770 31.78 -2.31 -6.28
C VAL A 770 32.92 -1.47 -6.82
N ASP A 771 33.70 -0.86 -5.93
CA ASP A 771 34.80 0.07 -6.29
C ASP A 771 34.34 1.20 -7.22
N GLY A 772 33.17 1.78 -6.94
CA GLY A 772 32.58 2.86 -7.73
C GLY A 772 31.92 2.41 -9.05
N VAL A 773 31.93 1.12 -9.37
CA VAL A 773 31.34 0.58 -10.59
C VAL A 773 30.02 -0.16 -10.29
N PRO A 774 28.89 0.18 -10.94
CA PRO A 774 27.64 -0.55 -10.80
C PRO A 774 27.78 -1.99 -11.30
N LYS A 775 27.51 -2.97 -10.44
CA LYS A 775 27.50 -4.40 -10.79
C LYS A 775 26.21 -5.06 -10.30
N THR A 776 25.71 -6.02 -11.08
CA THR A 776 24.66 -6.94 -10.62
C THR A 776 25.35 -8.07 -9.87
N LEU A 777 24.93 -8.35 -8.63
CA LEU A 777 25.62 -9.26 -7.72
C LEU A 777 24.68 -10.39 -7.29
N SER A 778 25.19 -11.62 -7.31
CA SER A 778 24.59 -12.79 -6.67
C SER A 778 24.67 -12.69 -5.14
N LEU A 779 23.92 -13.52 -4.41
CA LEU A 779 23.98 -13.59 -2.94
C LEU A 779 25.41 -13.92 -2.46
N LEU A 780 26.09 -14.82 -3.18
CA LEU A 780 27.46 -15.21 -2.88
C LEU A 780 28.43 -14.02 -3.02
N GLU A 781 28.31 -13.24 -4.09
CA GLU A 781 29.15 -12.06 -4.32
C GLU A 781 28.88 -10.94 -3.31
N LEU A 782 27.62 -10.73 -2.93
CA LEU A 782 27.24 -9.77 -1.90
C LEU A 782 27.93 -10.08 -0.56
N ILE A 783 27.86 -11.34 -0.11
CA ILE A 783 28.47 -11.77 1.15
C ILE A 783 29.99 -11.75 1.06
N ARG A 784 30.56 -12.18 -0.08
CA ARG A 784 32.01 -12.19 -0.28
C ARG A 784 32.59 -10.77 -0.21
N HIS A 785 32.01 -9.82 -0.93
CA HIS A 785 32.48 -8.43 -0.92
C HIS A 785 32.34 -7.79 0.47
N TYR A 786 31.25 -8.08 1.18
CA TYR A 786 31.11 -7.62 2.57
C TYR A 786 32.18 -8.22 3.48
N LEU A 787 32.44 -9.52 3.39
CA LEU A 787 33.44 -10.21 4.22
C LEU A 787 34.87 -9.73 3.93
N GLU A 788 35.22 -9.54 2.65
CA GLU A 788 36.49 -8.95 2.23
C GLU A 788 36.68 -7.55 2.83
N TYR A 789 35.64 -6.72 2.80
CA TYR A 789 35.65 -5.41 3.42
C TYR A 789 35.79 -5.47 4.95
N GLN A 790 35.09 -6.38 5.63
CA GLN A 790 35.24 -6.54 7.08
C GLN A 790 36.66 -6.99 7.47
N ARG A 791 37.30 -7.87 6.68
CA ARG A 791 38.71 -8.23 6.88
C ARG A 791 39.63 -7.01 6.78
N GLU A 792 39.36 -6.12 5.82
CA GLU A 792 40.09 -4.86 5.69
C GLU A 792 39.88 -3.96 6.92
N VAL A 793 38.62 -3.73 7.32
CA VAL A 793 38.25 -2.89 8.48
C VAL A 793 38.91 -3.40 9.76
N VAL A 794 38.80 -4.70 10.06
CA VAL A 794 39.44 -5.30 11.24
C VAL A 794 40.97 -5.19 11.16
N THR A 795 41.57 -5.40 10.00
CA THR A 795 43.01 -5.23 9.81
C THR A 795 43.45 -3.79 10.07
N ARG A 796 42.72 -2.80 9.54
CA ARG A 796 43.01 -1.37 9.73
C ARG A 796 42.86 -0.97 11.20
N ARG A 797 41.76 -1.37 11.84
CA ARG A 797 41.52 -1.15 13.27
C ARG A 797 42.61 -1.76 14.13
N SER A 798 42.95 -3.04 13.91
CA SER A 798 44.00 -3.72 14.67
C SER A 798 45.38 -3.09 14.46
N LYS A 799 45.70 -2.60 13.24
CA LYS A 799 46.93 -1.81 13.00
C LYS A 799 46.89 -0.47 13.72
N PHE A 800 45.76 0.22 13.74
CA PHE A 800 45.60 1.48 14.46
C PHE A 800 45.78 1.29 15.97
N GLU A 801 45.10 0.31 16.55
CA GLU A 801 45.23 -0.07 17.96
C GLU A 801 46.66 -0.49 18.28
N LEU A 802 47.31 -1.29 17.41
CA LEU A 802 48.70 -1.71 17.60
C LEU A 802 49.64 -0.51 17.63
N ARG A 803 49.55 0.40 16.65
CA ARG A 803 50.37 1.63 16.62
C ARG A 803 50.16 2.48 17.89
N LYS A 804 48.92 2.60 18.36
CA LYS A 804 48.59 3.36 19.58
C LYS A 804 49.14 2.68 20.83
N ALA A 805 48.95 1.36 20.96
CA ALA A 805 49.43 0.56 22.07
C ALA A 805 50.98 0.54 22.12
N GLU A 806 51.65 0.35 20.99
CA GLU A 806 53.12 0.40 20.88
C GLU A 806 53.65 1.78 21.26
N LYS A 807 53.02 2.87 20.80
CA LYS A 807 53.41 4.24 21.19
C LYS A 807 53.25 4.47 22.70
N GLN A 808 52.16 4.00 23.29
CA GLN A 808 51.92 4.14 24.74
C GLN A 808 52.90 3.27 25.55
N ALA A 809 53.10 2.01 25.15
CA ALA A 809 54.05 1.11 25.78
C ALA A 809 55.48 1.67 25.72
N HIS A 810 55.88 2.25 24.58
CA HIS A 810 57.16 2.94 24.41
C HIS A 810 57.32 4.10 25.42
N VAL A 811 56.29 4.90 25.64
CA VAL A 811 56.32 5.99 26.64
C VAL A 811 56.42 5.43 28.07
N LEU A 812 55.62 4.42 28.42
CA LEU A 812 55.65 3.81 29.76
C LEU A 812 56.99 3.12 30.05
N GLU A 813 57.60 2.49 29.05
CA GLU A 813 58.96 1.93 29.16
C GLU A 813 59.97 3.03 29.51
N GLY A 814 59.85 4.20 28.86
CA GLY A 814 60.66 5.38 29.18
C GLY A 814 60.45 5.86 30.62
N TYR A 815 59.20 5.88 31.10
CA TYR A 815 58.91 6.20 32.50
C TYR A 815 59.52 5.20 33.48
N LEU A 816 59.44 3.90 33.19
CA LEU A 816 60.04 2.88 34.05
C LEU A 816 61.57 3.04 34.12
N LYS A 817 62.23 3.25 32.97
CA LYS A 817 63.68 3.56 32.91
C LYS A 817 64.04 4.82 33.71
N ALA A 818 63.25 5.88 33.57
CA ALA A 818 63.47 7.13 34.29
C ALA A 818 63.23 6.99 35.80
N LEU A 819 62.20 6.25 36.22
CA LEU A 819 61.87 5.98 37.63
C LEU A 819 62.92 5.09 38.31
N ASP A 820 63.60 4.21 37.57
CA ASP A 820 64.69 3.37 38.08
C ASP A 820 65.96 4.18 38.38
N GLN A 821 66.17 5.31 37.69
CA GLN A 821 67.34 6.19 37.83
C GLN A 821 66.95 7.66 38.10
N LEU A 822 65.90 7.85 38.91
CA LEU A 822 65.23 9.14 39.08
C LEU A 822 66.16 10.28 39.52
N ASP A 823 67.07 10.02 40.46
CA ASP A 823 67.99 11.04 40.97
C ASP A 823 68.96 11.55 39.88
N ALA A 824 69.42 10.66 39.00
CA ALA A 824 70.29 11.00 37.89
C ALA A 824 69.55 11.80 36.81
N VAL A 825 68.30 11.44 36.53
CA VAL A 825 67.40 12.17 35.62
C VAL A 825 67.15 13.59 36.14
N ILE A 826 66.81 13.74 37.43
CA ILE A 826 66.59 15.05 38.05
C ILE A 826 67.86 15.89 38.04
N ALA A 827 69.02 15.29 38.33
CA ALA A 827 70.30 16.00 38.30
C ALA A 827 70.63 16.55 36.91
N LEU A 828 70.42 15.75 35.86
CA LEU A 828 70.62 16.16 34.47
C LEU A 828 69.67 17.31 34.10
N ILE A 829 68.37 17.17 34.39
CA ILE A 829 67.37 18.21 34.08
C ILE A 829 67.67 19.53 34.80
N ARG A 830 68.13 19.47 36.06
CA ARG A 830 68.49 20.67 36.85
C ARG A 830 69.78 21.34 36.37
N ALA A 831 70.68 20.60 35.72
CA ALA A 831 71.96 21.10 35.24
C ALA A 831 71.88 21.69 33.81
N ALA A 832 70.89 21.28 33.02
CA ALA A 832 70.65 21.81 31.68
C ALA A 832 70.20 23.28 31.71
N ALA A 833 70.65 24.08 30.75
CA ALA A 833 70.30 25.50 30.64
C ALA A 833 68.89 25.71 30.07
N ASP A 834 68.40 24.78 29.24
CA ASP A 834 67.07 24.81 28.64
C ASP A 834 66.48 23.41 28.39
N THR A 835 65.21 23.37 27.96
CA THR A 835 64.45 22.13 27.72
C THR A 835 65.05 21.29 26.58
N ASP A 836 65.65 21.91 25.57
CA ASP A 836 66.22 21.21 24.42
C ASP A 836 67.54 20.53 24.79
N GLU A 837 68.37 21.18 25.61
CA GLU A 837 69.57 20.59 26.20
C GLU A 837 69.21 19.45 27.16
N ALA A 838 68.19 19.62 28.00
CA ALA A 838 67.69 18.56 28.88
C ALA A 838 67.17 17.36 28.08
N ARG A 839 66.36 17.59 27.03
CA ARG A 839 65.84 16.53 26.14
C ARG A 839 66.97 15.80 25.42
N THR A 840 67.98 16.51 24.93
CA THR A 840 69.14 15.92 24.25
C THR A 840 70.02 15.12 25.21
N GLY A 841 70.22 15.62 26.44
CA GLY A 841 70.92 14.91 27.49
C GLY A 841 70.21 13.62 27.93
N LEU A 842 68.89 13.67 28.10
CA LEU A 842 68.09 12.48 28.43
C LEU A 842 68.16 11.41 27.33
N GLN A 843 68.14 11.81 26.05
CA GLN A 843 68.30 10.87 24.93
C GLN A 843 69.68 10.21 24.93
N ARG A 844 70.74 11.01 25.12
CA ARG A 844 72.12 10.52 25.06
C ARG A 844 72.48 9.64 26.25
N ASP A 845 72.14 10.05 27.47
CA ASP A 845 72.67 9.46 28.70
C ASP A 845 71.82 8.29 29.22
N PHE A 846 70.55 8.19 28.81
CA PHE A 846 69.61 7.14 29.24
C PHE A 846 69.05 6.30 28.08
N GLU A 847 69.61 6.44 26.87
CA GLU A 847 69.20 5.73 25.65
C GLU A 847 67.69 5.83 25.36
N LEU A 848 67.13 7.02 25.59
CA LEU A 848 65.70 7.30 25.40
C LEU A 848 65.46 7.86 24.01
N SER A 849 64.27 7.59 23.44
CA SER A 849 63.84 8.30 22.23
C SER A 849 63.43 9.72 22.54
N GLU A 850 63.37 10.59 21.52
CA GLU A 850 62.87 11.96 21.66
C GLU A 850 61.48 12.02 22.32
N ILE A 851 60.57 11.12 21.93
CA ILE A 851 59.21 11.02 22.49
C ILE A 851 59.24 10.64 23.98
N GLN A 852 60.11 9.69 24.37
CA GLN A 852 60.27 9.29 25.77
C GLN A 852 60.88 10.42 26.60
N ALA A 853 61.95 11.05 26.10
CA ALA A 853 62.62 12.15 26.77
C ALA A 853 61.66 13.34 26.98
N GLN A 854 60.88 13.70 25.96
CA GLN A 854 59.85 14.74 26.09
C GLN A 854 58.78 14.35 27.12
N ALA A 855 58.27 13.11 27.06
CA ALA A 855 57.27 12.63 28.03
C ALA A 855 57.81 12.67 29.48
N ILE A 856 59.09 12.37 29.69
CA ILE A 856 59.75 12.44 31.01
C ILE A 856 59.84 13.88 31.52
N LEU A 857 60.13 14.84 30.64
CA LEU A 857 60.13 16.27 31.00
C LEU A 857 58.72 16.75 31.39
N ASP A 858 57.68 16.15 30.80
CA ASP A 858 56.28 16.44 31.10
C ASP A 858 55.72 15.67 32.31
N LEU A 859 56.54 14.85 32.98
CA LEU A 859 56.12 14.09 34.17
C LEU A 859 55.76 15.01 35.33
N ARG A 860 54.63 14.72 35.97
CA ARG A 860 54.22 15.39 37.21
C ARG A 860 54.76 14.66 38.42
N LEU A 861 55.15 15.40 39.46
CA LEU A 861 55.68 14.83 40.72
C LEU A 861 54.75 13.77 41.36
N SER A 862 53.43 13.86 41.16
CA SER A 862 52.46 12.87 41.65
C SER A 862 52.66 11.46 41.07
N ARG A 863 53.24 11.34 39.86
CA ARG A 863 53.55 10.06 39.20
C ARG A 863 54.78 9.36 39.79
N LEU A 864 55.51 9.98 40.72
CA LEU A 864 56.69 9.42 41.39
C LEU A 864 56.34 8.61 42.65
N THR A 865 55.06 8.56 43.05
CA THR A 865 54.64 7.76 44.21
C THR A 865 54.78 6.26 43.93
N LYS A 866 54.96 5.46 44.99
CA LYS A 866 55.06 4.00 44.87
C LYS A 866 53.83 3.39 44.17
N LEU A 867 52.63 3.84 44.52
CA LEU A 867 51.39 3.39 43.87
C LEU A 867 51.35 3.72 42.38
N ALA A 868 51.76 4.93 41.98
CA ALA A 868 51.77 5.33 40.57
C ALA A 868 52.80 4.51 39.76
N ARG A 869 53.94 4.14 40.36
CA ARG A 869 54.90 3.23 39.73
C ARG A 869 54.32 1.83 39.51
N GLU A 870 53.64 1.28 40.51
CA GLU A 870 52.96 -0.02 40.41
C GLU A 870 51.81 0.00 39.39
N GLU A 871 51.10 1.12 39.25
CA GLU A 871 50.10 1.36 38.20
C GLU A 871 50.75 1.37 36.81
N ILE A 872 51.83 2.15 36.60
CA ILE A 872 52.56 2.20 35.33
C ILE A 872 53.12 0.82 34.93
N GLN A 873 53.63 0.04 35.89
CA GLN A 873 54.11 -1.32 35.63
C GLN A 873 52.99 -2.26 35.17
N ARG A 874 51.80 -2.17 35.80
CA ARG A 874 50.63 -2.95 35.38
C ARG A 874 50.14 -2.52 34.01
N ASP A 875 49.95 -1.22 33.78
CA ASP A 875 49.53 -0.67 32.48
C ASP A 875 50.50 -1.09 31.36
N TYR A 876 51.81 -1.10 31.63
CA TYR A 876 52.80 -1.57 30.68
C TYR A 876 52.68 -3.07 30.39
N ALA A 877 52.49 -3.90 31.43
CA ALA A 877 52.28 -5.34 31.26
C ALA A 877 51.01 -5.65 30.45
N ASP A 878 49.90 -4.99 30.78
CA ASP A 878 48.61 -5.12 30.08
C ASP A 878 48.73 -4.69 28.60
N LEU A 879 49.45 -3.58 28.33
CA LEU A 879 49.72 -3.15 26.96
C LEU A 879 50.61 -4.14 26.19
N GLN A 880 51.62 -4.74 26.83
CA GLN A 880 52.46 -5.76 26.18
C GLN A 880 51.65 -7.01 25.82
N GLU A 881 50.74 -7.45 26.70
CA GLU A 881 49.81 -8.54 26.41
C GLU A 881 48.90 -8.18 25.22
N ARG A 882 48.31 -6.98 25.22
CA ARG A 882 47.47 -6.50 24.11
C ARG A 882 48.24 -6.37 22.80
N ILE A 883 49.49 -5.91 22.82
CA ILE A 883 50.37 -5.82 21.64
C ILE A 883 50.65 -7.23 21.09
N ALA A 884 50.94 -8.20 21.95
CA ALA A 884 51.16 -9.58 21.54
C ALA A 884 49.91 -10.18 20.89
N GLU A 885 48.74 -9.93 21.49
CA GLU A 885 47.44 -10.34 20.93
C GLU A 885 47.18 -9.71 19.55
N LEU A 886 47.34 -8.39 19.42
CA LEU A 886 47.12 -7.66 18.16
C LEU A 886 48.09 -8.11 17.06
N ARG A 887 49.37 -8.36 17.40
CA ARG A 887 50.34 -8.92 16.45
C ARG A 887 49.96 -10.33 16.03
N ALA A 888 49.43 -11.15 16.93
CA ALA A 888 48.96 -12.47 16.60
C ALA A 888 47.72 -12.43 15.69
N ILE A 889 46.77 -11.53 15.93
CA ILE A 889 45.61 -11.30 15.05
C ILE A 889 46.07 -10.88 13.65
N LEU A 890 46.98 -9.90 13.55
CA LEU A 890 47.49 -9.40 12.27
C LEU A 890 48.39 -10.41 11.53
N GLY A 891 48.94 -11.39 12.25
CA GLY A 891 49.82 -12.43 11.70
C GLY A 891 49.10 -13.64 11.11
N ASP A 892 47.81 -13.82 11.38
CA ASP A 892 47.03 -14.98 10.96
C ASP A 892 45.63 -14.58 10.43
N PRO A 893 45.36 -14.72 9.12
CA PRO A 893 44.05 -14.44 8.55
C PRO A 893 42.89 -15.19 9.23
N ALA A 894 43.13 -16.41 9.75
CA ALA A 894 42.10 -17.17 10.45
C ALA A 894 41.69 -16.52 11.78
N ARG A 895 42.60 -15.78 12.43
CA ARG A 895 42.29 -14.99 13.63
C ARG A 895 41.49 -13.74 13.31
N ILE A 896 41.75 -13.10 12.17
CA ILE A 896 40.92 -11.98 11.69
C ILE A 896 39.49 -12.47 11.47
N ASP A 897 39.32 -13.60 10.79
CA ASP A 897 38.02 -14.23 10.58
C ASP A 897 37.36 -14.65 11.91
N GLY A 898 38.15 -15.09 12.90
CA GLY A 898 37.71 -15.36 14.27
C GLY A 898 37.12 -14.12 14.96
N VAL A 899 37.80 -12.97 14.87
CA VAL A 899 37.30 -11.69 15.40
C VAL A 899 36.00 -11.30 14.71
N ILE A 900 35.93 -11.36 13.38
CA ILE A 900 34.70 -11.04 12.61
C ILE A 900 33.54 -11.95 13.06
N ARG A 901 33.79 -13.25 13.25
CA ARG A 901 32.79 -14.21 13.72
C ARG A 901 32.27 -13.85 15.11
N GLU A 902 33.15 -13.55 16.06
CA GLU A 902 32.77 -13.15 17.43
C GLU A 902 31.92 -11.87 17.41
N GLU A 903 32.32 -10.88 16.62
CA GLU A 903 31.61 -9.62 16.47
C GLU A 903 30.22 -9.77 15.86
N LEU A 904 30.06 -10.62 14.84
CA LEU A 904 28.77 -10.90 14.21
C LEU A 904 27.84 -11.68 15.16
N LEU A 905 28.39 -12.59 15.96
CA LEU A 905 27.63 -13.31 17.00
C LEU A 905 27.17 -12.38 18.12
N GLU A 906 28.00 -11.42 18.54
CA GLU A 906 27.62 -10.36 19.48
C GLU A 906 26.40 -9.58 18.97
N ILE A 907 26.43 -9.16 17.71
CA ILE A 907 25.32 -8.44 17.06
C ILE A 907 24.07 -9.32 16.96
N LYS A 908 24.23 -10.60 16.58
CA LYS A 908 23.11 -11.56 16.53
C LYS A 908 22.47 -11.75 17.92
N GLU A 909 23.26 -11.85 18.98
CA GLU A 909 22.72 -11.99 20.34
C GLU A 909 22.03 -10.70 20.81
N ALA A 910 22.61 -9.53 20.50
CA ALA A 910 22.07 -8.24 20.93
C ALA A 910 20.76 -7.85 20.20
N TYR A 911 20.64 -8.15 18.91
CA TYR A 911 19.54 -7.68 18.06
C TYR A 911 18.67 -8.80 17.47
N GLY A 912 19.19 -10.03 17.36
CA GLY A 912 18.50 -11.17 16.74
C GLY A 912 17.80 -12.12 17.71
N LYS A 913 18.13 -12.09 19.02
CA LYS A 913 17.60 -13.04 20.01
C LYS A 913 16.06 -13.05 20.15
N SER A 914 15.43 -11.90 19.96
CA SER A 914 13.97 -11.73 20.04
C SER A 914 13.34 -11.35 18.70
N ASP A 915 14.07 -11.51 17.58
CA ASP A 915 13.61 -11.10 16.25
C ASP A 915 13.40 -12.32 15.36
N ASP A 916 12.29 -13.01 15.62
CA ASP A 916 11.84 -14.11 14.79
C ASP A 916 11.52 -13.64 13.37
N ARG A 917 11.63 -14.58 12.43
CA ARG A 917 11.28 -14.35 11.02
C ARG A 917 9.81 -13.93 10.91
N ARG A 918 9.54 -12.81 10.25
CA ARG A 918 8.18 -12.28 10.08
C ARG A 918 7.50 -12.84 8.83
N THR A 919 8.27 -12.93 7.73
CA THR A 919 7.75 -13.43 6.45
C THR A 919 7.83 -14.95 6.38
N GLU A 920 6.70 -15.58 6.12
CA GLU A 920 6.60 -17.03 5.94
C GLU A 920 6.95 -17.43 4.48
N ILE A 921 7.59 -18.57 4.26
CA ILE A 921 7.83 -19.10 2.91
C ILE A 921 6.95 -20.32 2.73
N VAL A 922 5.89 -20.17 1.94
CA VAL A 922 4.98 -21.26 1.61
C VAL A 922 5.42 -21.94 0.31
N GLN A 923 5.18 -23.24 0.19
CA GLN A 923 5.37 -23.90 -1.10
C GLN A 923 4.43 -23.27 -2.11
N ALA A 924 4.87 -23.19 -3.37
CA ALA A 924 3.92 -22.89 -4.42
C ALA A 924 2.96 -24.07 -4.47
N GLU A 925 1.69 -23.83 -4.14
CA GLU A 925 0.62 -24.67 -4.68
C GLU A 925 0.82 -24.62 -6.20
N ASP A 926 1.01 -25.78 -6.85
CA ASP A 926 0.87 -25.84 -8.31
C ASP A 926 -0.39 -25.07 -8.66
N GLU A 927 -0.32 -24.13 -9.61
CA GLU A 927 -1.40 -23.18 -9.90
C GLU A 927 -2.73 -23.93 -9.92
N LEU A 928 -3.52 -23.82 -8.83
CA LEU A 928 -4.84 -24.45 -8.77
C LEU A 928 -5.62 -23.78 -9.90
N GLU A 929 -5.81 -24.52 -10.99
CA GLU A 929 -6.67 -24.04 -12.06
C GLU A 929 -8.08 -23.98 -11.46
N LEU A 930 -8.94 -23.11 -11.99
CA LEU A 930 -10.33 -22.99 -11.52
C LEU A 930 -11.09 -24.34 -11.51
N GLU A 931 -10.51 -25.30 -12.21
CA GLU A 931 -10.91 -26.67 -12.49
C GLU A 931 -10.67 -27.60 -11.31
N ASP A 932 -9.59 -27.43 -10.54
CA ASP A 932 -9.26 -28.25 -9.36
C ASP A 932 -10.25 -28.02 -8.18
N LEU A 933 -11.10 -27.00 -8.31
CA LEU A 933 -12.19 -26.68 -7.39
C LEU A 933 -13.50 -27.41 -7.74
N ILE A 934 -13.57 -28.06 -8.89
CA ILE A 934 -14.75 -28.78 -9.37
C ILE A 934 -14.58 -30.26 -9.00
N ALA A 935 -15.57 -30.86 -8.34
CA ALA A 935 -15.50 -32.28 -8.01
C ALA A 935 -15.40 -33.13 -9.30
N GLU A 936 -14.48 -34.09 -9.30
CA GLU A 936 -14.40 -35.08 -10.37
C GLU A 936 -15.59 -36.04 -10.26
N GLU A 937 -16.57 -35.88 -11.15
CA GLU A 937 -17.79 -36.68 -11.18
C GLU A 937 -18.06 -37.17 -12.60
N ASP A 938 -18.50 -38.42 -12.73
CA ASP A 938 -18.94 -38.96 -14.01
C ASP A 938 -20.30 -38.37 -14.40
N MET A 939 -20.34 -37.79 -15.60
CA MET A 939 -21.53 -37.19 -16.17
C MET A 939 -21.96 -37.95 -17.43
N VAL A 940 -23.27 -38.11 -17.61
CA VAL A 940 -23.87 -38.54 -18.88
C VAL A 940 -24.09 -37.31 -19.75
N ILE A 941 -23.45 -37.29 -20.92
CA ILE A 941 -23.59 -36.24 -21.93
C ILE A 941 -24.56 -36.75 -22.99
N ALA A 942 -25.63 -35.99 -23.24
CA ALA A 942 -26.60 -36.27 -24.29
C ALA A 942 -26.65 -35.11 -25.29
N ILE A 943 -26.49 -35.43 -26.58
CA ILE A 943 -26.58 -34.49 -27.71
C ILE A 943 -27.65 -34.99 -28.67
N THR A 944 -28.63 -34.16 -28.98
CA THR A 944 -29.72 -34.51 -29.90
C THR A 944 -29.42 -34.15 -31.35
N ARG A 945 -30.19 -34.71 -32.28
CA ARG A 945 -30.13 -34.42 -33.72
C ARG A 945 -30.36 -32.93 -34.02
N SER A 946 -31.23 -32.28 -33.24
CA SER A 946 -31.46 -30.84 -33.29
C SER A 946 -30.35 -30.01 -32.61
N ASN A 947 -29.21 -30.63 -32.29
CA ASN A 947 -28.05 -30.05 -31.62
C ASN A 947 -28.35 -29.50 -30.21
N TYR A 948 -29.29 -30.08 -29.47
CA TYR A 948 -29.44 -29.77 -28.04
C TYR A 948 -28.47 -30.62 -27.22
N ILE A 949 -27.71 -29.98 -26.33
CA ILE A 949 -26.73 -30.63 -25.45
C ILE A 949 -27.09 -30.41 -23.98
N LYS A 950 -26.88 -31.45 -23.17
CA LYS A 950 -26.96 -31.39 -21.70
C LYS A 950 -26.05 -32.43 -21.05
N ARG A 951 -25.66 -32.16 -19.81
CA ARG A 951 -25.03 -33.13 -18.90
C ARG A 951 -25.93 -33.48 -17.73
N LEU A 952 -25.93 -34.73 -17.29
CA LEU A 952 -26.63 -35.21 -16.09
C LEU A 952 -25.69 -36.08 -15.25
N PRO A 953 -25.71 -36.02 -13.91
CA PRO A 953 -24.90 -36.91 -13.08
C PRO A 953 -25.27 -38.37 -13.35
N VAL A 954 -24.29 -39.27 -13.43
CA VAL A 954 -24.54 -40.72 -13.62
C VAL A 954 -25.45 -41.28 -12.52
N THR A 955 -25.35 -40.77 -11.29
CA THR A 955 -26.21 -41.14 -10.15
C THR A 955 -27.71 -40.91 -10.38
N THR A 956 -28.08 -40.08 -11.36
CA THR A 956 -29.48 -39.90 -11.81
C THR A 956 -30.05 -41.19 -12.47
N TYR A 957 -29.18 -42.14 -12.81
CA TYR A 957 -29.47 -43.48 -13.29
C TYR A 957 -29.20 -44.49 -12.17
N ARG A 958 -30.24 -44.83 -11.39
CA ARG A 958 -30.17 -45.96 -10.45
C ARG A 958 -30.22 -47.29 -11.20
N GLU A 959 -29.35 -48.22 -10.81
CA GLU A 959 -29.42 -49.64 -11.22
C GLU A 959 -30.77 -50.28 -10.86
N GLN A 960 -31.34 -51.02 -11.81
CA GLN A 960 -32.38 -52.02 -11.55
C GLN A 960 -31.79 -53.42 -11.78
N ARG A 961 -31.89 -54.30 -10.78
CA ARG A 961 -31.50 -55.71 -10.88
C ARG A 961 -32.39 -56.48 -11.87
N ARG A 962 -31.79 -57.52 -12.46
CA ARG A 962 -32.33 -58.53 -13.41
C ARG A 962 -33.86 -58.61 -13.52
N GLY A 963 -34.36 -58.44 -14.74
CA GLY A 963 -35.72 -58.82 -15.16
C GLY A 963 -36.68 -57.69 -15.55
N GLY A 964 -36.22 -56.43 -15.64
CA GLY A 964 -37.04 -55.30 -16.07
C GLY A 964 -36.76 -54.86 -17.51
N ILE A 965 -37.81 -54.60 -18.29
CA ILE A 965 -37.73 -53.94 -19.61
C ILE A 965 -37.28 -52.49 -19.37
N GLY A 966 -36.06 -52.15 -19.79
CA GLY A 966 -35.50 -50.80 -19.63
C GLY A 966 -36.28 -49.75 -20.44
N VAL A 967 -36.77 -48.71 -19.78
CA VAL A 967 -37.39 -47.55 -20.42
C VAL A 967 -36.46 -46.35 -20.30
N MET A 968 -35.84 -45.96 -21.41
CA MET A 968 -35.24 -44.64 -21.57
C MET A 968 -36.36 -43.60 -21.64
N GLY A 969 -36.38 -42.65 -20.71
CA GLY A 969 -37.28 -41.49 -20.73
C GLY A 969 -36.51 -40.24 -20.38
N MET A 970 -35.88 -39.63 -21.39
CA MET A 970 -35.51 -38.22 -21.35
C MET A 970 -36.56 -37.45 -22.15
N ASP A 971 -37.04 -36.32 -21.64
CA ASP A 971 -37.89 -35.43 -22.44
C ASP A 971 -37.03 -34.77 -23.52
N LEU A 972 -37.36 -35.05 -24.79
CA LEU A 972 -36.75 -34.46 -25.97
C LEU A 972 -37.71 -33.43 -26.58
N LYS A 973 -37.23 -32.69 -27.57
CA LYS A 973 -38.13 -31.87 -28.40
C LYS A 973 -38.98 -32.79 -29.29
N ASP A 974 -40.17 -32.35 -29.69
CA ASP A 974 -41.02 -33.14 -30.60
C ASP A 974 -40.25 -33.45 -31.90
N GLU A 975 -40.30 -34.70 -32.35
CA GLU A 975 -39.54 -35.24 -33.49
C GLU A 975 -38.00 -35.24 -33.34
N ASP A 976 -37.47 -35.03 -32.13
CA ASP A 976 -36.03 -35.03 -31.84
C ASP A 976 -35.59 -36.32 -31.13
N TYR A 977 -34.35 -36.75 -31.38
CA TYR A 977 -33.76 -37.95 -30.79
C TYR A 977 -32.30 -37.72 -30.42
N ILE A 978 -31.76 -38.56 -29.52
CA ILE A 978 -30.37 -38.46 -29.07
C ILE A 978 -29.45 -39.01 -30.17
N GLU A 979 -28.58 -38.16 -30.73
CA GLU A 979 -27.59 -38.51 -31.76
C GLU A 979 -26.25 -38.96 -31.14
N HIS A 980 -25.86 -38.38 -30.00
CA HIS A 980 -24.68 -38.81 -29.23
C HIS A 980 -25.01 -38.95 -27.74
N LEU A 981 -24.62 -40.08 -27.15
CA LEU A 981 -24.74 -40.36 -25.71
C LEU A 981 -23.46 -41.04 -25.23
N PHE A 982 -22.78 -40.45 -24.25
CA PHE A 982 -21.56 -41.02 -23.66
C PHE A 982 -21.37 -40.53 -22.23
N VAL A 983 -20.48 -41.20 -21.50
CA VAL A 983 -20.07 -40.82 -20.15
C VAL A 983 -18.69 -40.20 -20.21
N ALA A 984 -18.51 -39.06 -19.55
CA ALA A 984 -17.22 -38.39 -19.40
C ALA A 984 -17.14 -37.70 -18.04
N SER A 985 -15.93 -37.58 -17.51
CA SER A 985 -15.64 -36.89 -16.25
C SER A 985 -15.87 -35.39 -16.40
N THR A 986 -16.25 -34.68 -15.33
CA THR A 986 -16.39 -33.22 -15.31
C THR A 986 -15.17 -32.46 -15.85
N HIS A 987 -13.99 -33.08 -15.81
CA HIS A 987 -12.70 -32.52 -16.25
C HIS A 987 -12.36 -32.84 -17.70
N ASP A 988 -13.05 -33.80 -18.33
CA ASP A 988 -12.75 -34.21 -19.70
C ASP A 988 -13.12 -33.10 -20.70
N TYR A 989 -12.35 -33.05 -21.78
CA TYR A 989 -12.67 -32.24 -22.95
C TYR A 989 -13.55 -33.01 -23.93
N ILE A 990 -14.47 -32.28 -24.55
CA ILE A 990 -15.29 -32.73 -25.67
C ILE A 990 -14.92 -31.91 -26.90
N LEU A 991 -14.44 -32.60 -27.93
CA LEU A 991 -14.10 -32.05 -29.24
C LEU A 991 -15.27 -32.23 -30.21
N PHE A 992 -15.84 -31.12 -30.68
CA PHE A 992 -16.95 -31.07 -31.62
C PHE A 992 -16.44 -30.80 -33.04
N PHE A 993 -16.47 -31.81 -33.90
CA PHE A 993 -16.04 -31.70 -35.30
C PHE A 993 -17.23 -31.41 -36.21
N THR A 994 -17.13 -30.39 -37.05
CA THR A 994 -18.25 -29.92 -37.88
C THR A 994 -18.14 -30.32 -39.35
N ASN A 995 -19.25 -30.27 -40.08
CA ASN A 995 -19.33 -30.57 -41.53
C ASN A 995 -18.35 -29.74 -42.38
N VAL A 996 -18.03 -28.51 -41.96
CA VAL A 996 -17.09 -27.61 -42.64
C VAL A 996 -15.62 -27.84 -42.25
N GLY A 997 -15.33 -28.88 -41.47
CA GLY A 997 -13.96 -29.29 -41.13
C GLY A 997 -13.31 -28.48 -40.00
N LYS A 998 -14.09 -27.81 -39.17
CA LYS A 998 -13.63 -27.17 -37.92
C LYS A 998 -13.78 -28.09 -36.73
N VAL A 999 -13.02 -27.81 -35.68
CA VAL A 999 -13.21 -28.39 -34.36
C VAL A 999 -13.30 -27.31 -33.29
N TYR A 1000 -14.27 -27.50 -32.40
CA TYR A 1000 -14.50 -26.72 -31.20
C TYR A 1000 -14.29 -27.60 -29.99
N ARG A 1001 -14.04 -27.00 -28.82
CA ARG A 1001 -13.79 -27.72 -27.58
C ARG A 1001 -14.54 -27.08 -26.44
N LEU A 1002 -15.17 -27.90 -25.61
CA LEU A 1002 -15.69 -27.51 -24.30
C LEU A 1002 -15.26 -28.55 -23.27
N LYS A 1003 -15.13 -28.15 -22.01
CA LYS A 1003 -15.06 -29.10 -20.90
C LYS A 1003 -16.45 -29.58 -20.53
N VAL A 1004 -16.52 -30.78 -19.96
CA VAL A 1004 -17.80 -31.37 -19.53
C VAL A 1004 -18.50 -30.44 -18.53
N HIS A 1005 -17.81 -29.86 -17.54
CA HIS A 1005 -18.46 -28.98 -16.56
C HIS A 1005 -19.07 -27.68 -17.16
N GLU A 1006 -18.57 -27.22 -18.31
CA GLU A 1006 -19.08 -26.07 -19.06
C GLU A 1006 -20.41 -26.37 -19.77
N LEU A 1007 -20.74 -27.65 -19.96
CA LEU A 1007 -22.03 -28.05 -20.51
C LEU A 1007 -23.18 -27.77 -19.53
N PRO A 1008 -24.38 -27.42 -20.03
CA PRO A 1008 -25.52 -27.11 -19.18
C PRO A 1008 -25.94 -28.36 -18.38
N LEU A 1009 -25.89 -28.23 -17.05
CA LEU A 1009 -26.43 -29.21 -16.12
C LEU A 1009 -27.95 -29.26 -16.28
N GLY A 1010 -28.49 -30.44 -16.61
CA GLY A 1010 -29.91 -30.65 -16.87
C GLY A 1010 -30.52 -31.69 -15.93
N SER A 1011 -31.81 -31.53 -15.64
CA SER A 1011 -32.62 -32.62 -15.07
C SER A 1011 -33.14 -33.54 -16.19
N ARG A 1012 -33.69 -34.70 -15.84
CA ARG A 1012 -34.29 -35.65 -16.80
C ARG A 1012 -35.39 -35.02 -17.68
N GLN A 1013 -36.13 -34.07 -17.13
CA GLN A 1013 -37.23 -33.33 -17.80
C GLN A 1013 -36.73 -32.14 -18.64
N SER A 1014 -35.47 -31.72 -18.48
CA SER A 1014 -34.93 -30.58 -19.22
C SER A 1014 -34.52 -30.98 -20.65
N LYS A 1015 -34.90 -30.18 -21.63
CA LYS A 1015 -34.58 -30.42 -23.05
C LYS A 1015 -33.12 -30.09 -23.42
N GLY A 1016 -32.32 -29.52 -22.49
CA GLY A 1016 -30.96 -29.04 -22.73
C GLY A 1016 -30.91 -27.66 -23.40
N ARG A 1017 -29.74 -27.25 -23.89
CA ARG A 1017 -29.57 -26.00 -24.68
C ARG A 1017 -29.05 -26.32 -26.07
N ALA A 1018 -29.46 -25.53 -27.07
CA ALA A 1018 -28.88 -25.61 -28.41
C ALA A 1018 -27.37 -25.29 -28.36
N ILE A 1019 -26.55 -26.14 -28.99
CA ILE A 1019 -25.09 -26.02 -28.98
C ILE A 1019 -24.60 -24.71 -29.62
N GLN A 1020 -25.40 -24.14 -30.53
CA GLN A 1020 -25.16 -22.84 -31.17
C GLN A 1020 -25.11 -21.68 -30.17
N ASN A 1021 -25.71 -21.85 -28.99
CA ASN A 1021 -25.62 -20.88 -27.90
C ASN A 1021 -24.33 -20.99 -27.08
N LEU A 1022 -23.60 -22.11 -27.22
CA LEU A 1022 -22.36 -22.39 -26.51
C LEU A 1022 -21.13 -22.20 -27.42
N LEU A 1023 -21.29 -22.47 -28.72
CA LEU A 1023 -20.23 -22.43 -29.71
C LEU A 1023 -20.65 -21.57 -30.91
N PRO A 1024 -19.78 -20.67 -31.41
CA PRO A 1024 -20.12 -19.76 -32.50
C PRO A 1024 -20.02 -20.47 -33.86
N PHE A 1025 -21.06 -21.25 -34.16
CA PHE A 1025 -21.21 -21.92 -35.45
C PHE A 1025 -21.62 -20.92 -36.54
N ARG A 1026 -21.13 -21.15 -37.77
CA ARG A 1026 -21.63 -20.43 -38.94
C ARG A 1026 -23.05 -20.89 -39.29
N GLN A 1027 -23.75 -20.07 -40.09
CA GLN A 1027 -24.99 -20.49 -40.72
C GLN A 1027 -24.73 -21.78 -41.52
N ASP A 1028 -25.55 -22.81 -41.28
CA ASP A 1028 -25.45 -24.17 -41.86
C ASP A 1028 -24.28 -25.07 -41.37
N GLU A 1029 -23.56 -24.67 -40.31
CA GLU A 1029 -22.54 -25.50 -39.66
C GLU A 1029 -23.16 -26.48 -38.65
N GLN A 1030 -22.85 -27.78 -38.80
CA GLN A 1030 -23.43 -28.88 -38.01
C GLN A 1030 -22.35 -29.80 -37.45
N VAL A 1031 -22.53 -30.31 -36.24
CA VAL A 1031 -21.66 -31.33 -35.64
C VAL A 1031 -21.81 -32.64 -36.40
N ARG A 1032 -20.68 -33.27 -36.77
CA ARG A 1032 -20.61 -34.55 -37.49
C ARG A 1032 -19.92 -35.65 -36.67
N ALA A 1033 -19.05 -35.27 -35.75
CA ALA A 1033 -18.42 -36.21 -34.82
C ALA A 1033 -18.09 -35.52 -33.50
N VAL A 1034 -18.14 -36.31 -32.43
CA VAL A 1034 -17.78 -35.89 -31.08
C VAL A 1034 -16.71 -36.85 -30.57
N VAL A 1035 -15.64 -36.31 -30.01
CA VAL A 1035 -14.52 -37.06 -29.44
C VAL A 1035 -14.27 -36.56 -28.03
N GLN A 1036 -14.17 -37.48 -27.07
CA GLN A 1036 -13.83 -37.16 -25.69
C GLN A 1036 -12.34 -37.41 -25.44
N THR A 1037 -11.72 -36.59 -24.60
CA THR A 1037 -10.31 -36.70 -24.23
C THR A 1037 -10.04 -35.94 -22.92
N ARG A 1038 -9.31 -36.54 -21.99
CA ARG A 1038 -8.83 -35.92 -20.75
C ARG A 1038 -7.53 -35.17 -21.00
N ASN A 1039 -6.56 -35.83 -21.65
CA ASN A 1039 -5.19 -35.32 -21.75
C ASN A 1039 -4.59 -35.35 -23.17
N PHE A 1040 -5.38 -35.70 -24.19
CA PHE A 1040 -4.96 -35.83 -25.60
C PHE A 1040 -3.97 -36.98 -25.87
N GLU A 1041 -3.87 -37.96 -24.96
CA GLU A 1041 -2.97 -39.12 -25.06
C GLU A 1041 -3.73 -40.45 -25.25
N GLU A 1042 -5.06 -40.44 -25.22
CA GLU A 1042 -5.90 -41.67 -25.25
C GLU A 1042 -5.82 -42.42 -26.59
N SER A 1043 -5.30 -41.76 -27.64
CA SER A 1043 -5.07 -42.34 -28.95
C SER A 1043 -4.00 -41.54 -29.69
N GLU A 1044 -3.16 -42.23 -30.47
CA GLU A 1044 -2.08 -41.56 -31.19
C GLU A 1044 -2.62 -40.65 -32.31
N TYR A 1045 -3.67 -41.07 -33.01
CA TYR A 1045 -4.19 -40.38 -34.20
C TYR A 1045 -5.72 -40.23 -34.22
N LEU A 1046 -6.17 -39.18 -34.91
CA LEU A 1046 -7.53 -39.03 -35.39
C LEU A 1046 -7.57 -39.24 -36.91
N VAL A 1047 -8.47 -40.12 -37.36
CA VAL A 1047 -8.74 -40.39 -38.78
C VAL A 1047 -10.05 -39.71 -39.19
N PHE A 1048 -9.97 -38.89 -40.22
CA PHE A 1048 -11.06 -38.12 -40.80
C PHE A 1048 -11.43 -38.69 -42.16
N ALA A 1049 -12.72 -38.73 -42.50
CA ALA A 1049 -13.19 -39.03 -43.83
C ALA A 1049 -14.22 -38.01 -44.33
N THR A 1050 -14.17 -37.69 -45.61
CA THR A 1050 -15.09 -36.77 -46.27
C THR A 1050 -16.01 -37.46 -47.27
N LYS A 1051 -17.08 -36.75 -47.64
CA LYS A 1051 -18.14 -37.21 -48.55
C LYS A 1051 -17.61 -37.58 -49.94
N LYS A 1052 -16.58 -36.91 -50.44
CA LYS A 1052 -15.90 -37.21 -51.71
C LYS A 1052 -14.81 -38.29 -51.63
N GLY A 1053 -14.70 -38.99 -50.50
CA GLY A 1053 -13.78 -40.12 -50.33
C GLY A 1053 -12.34 -39.72 -50.01
N VAL A 1054 -12.13 -38.51 -49.48
CA VAL A 1054 -10.84 -38.08 -48.94
C VAL A 1054 -10.69 -38.60 -47.51
N VAL A 1055 -9.50 -39.10 -47.17
CA VAL A 1055 -9.13 -39.54 -45.82
C VAL A 1055 -7.94 -38.73 -45.33
N LYS A 1056 -7.91 -38.41 -44.04
CA LYS A 1056 -6.79 -37.70 -43.41
C LYS A 1056 -6.50 -38.30 -42.04
N LYS A 1057 -5.21 -38.32 -41.68
CA LYS A 1057 -4.75 -38.71 -40.35
C LYS A 1057 -3.99 -37.55 -39.71
N THR A 1058 -4.32 -37.22 -38.46
CA THR A 1058 -3.67 -36.15 -37.67
C THR A 1058 -3.36 -36.68 -36.27
N ARG A 1059 -2.25 -36.28 -35.63
CA ARG A 1059 -2.00 -36.63 -34.23
C ARG A 1059 -3.04 -36.00 -33.30
N LEU A 1060 -3.51 -36.73 -32.29
CA LEU A 1060 -4.49 -36.20 -31.32
C LEU A 1060 -3.92 -35.00 -30.55
N SER A 1061 -2.64 -35.07 -30.16
CA SER A 1061 -1.94 -33.98 -29.48
C SER A 1061 -1.88 -32.65 -30.24
N ALA A 1062 -2.05 -32.66 -31.57
CA ALA A 1062 -2.13 -31.43 -32.37
C ALA A 1062 -3.39 -30.58 -32.05
N TYR A 1063 -4.36 -31.16 -31.35
CA TYR A 1063 -5.58 -30.49 -30.90
C TYR A 1063 -5.47 -30.00 -29.44
N ASN A 1064 -4.36 -30.27 -28.74
CA ASN A 1064 -4.02 -29.65 -27.46
C ASN A 1064 -3.40 -28.26 -27.68
N THR A 1065 -4.20 -27.31 -28.17
CA THR A 1065 -3.77 -25.93 -28.38
C THR A 1065 -4.78 -24.96 -27.77
N PRO A 1066 -4.35 -23.78 -27.28
CA PRO A 1066 -5.28 -22.74 -26.82
C PRO A 1066 -6.26 -22.38 -27.94
N LEU A 1067 -7.55 -22.67 -27.76
CA LEU A 1067 -8.55 -22.44 -28.80
C LEU A 1067 -8.91 -20.96 -28.88
N ARG A 1068 -9.01 -20.47 -30.11
CA ARG A 1068 -9.65 -19.20 -30.44
C ARG A 1068 -11.17 -19.37 -30.43
N SER A 1069 -11.89 -18.30 -30.14
CA SER A 1069 -13.36 -18.31 -30.11
C SER A 1069 -13.98 -18.79 -31.42
N ASP A 1070 -13.32 -18.63 -32.56
CA ASP A 1070 -13.81 -19.02 -33.88
C ASP A 1070 -13.61 -20.51 -34.25
N GLY A 1071 -13.08 -21.32 -33.33
CA GLY A 1071 -12.75 -22.73 -33.57
C GLY A 1071 -11.50 -22.91 -34.45
N ILE A 1072 -10.86 -24.07 -34.36
CA ILE A 1072 -9.64 -24.36 -35.14
C ILE A 1072 -9.95 -25.25 -36.35
N ILE A 1073 -9.18 -25.11 -37.42
CA ILE A 1073 -9.32 -25.99 -38.59
C ILE A 1073 -8.85 -27.39 -38.18
N ALA A 1074 -9.67 -28.43 -38.42
CA ALA A 1074 -9.29 -29.83 -38.24
C ALA A 1074 -8.93 -30.51 -39.56
N ILE A 1075 -9.61 -30.13 -40.64
CA ILE A 1075 -9.34 -30.55 -42.01
C ILE A 1075 -9.77 -29.43 -42.96
N LYS A 1076 -8.93 -29.13 -43.96
CA LYS A 1076 -9.29 -28.14 -44.98
C LYS A 1076 -10.20 -28.77 -46.03
N MET A 1077 -11.48 -28.42 -45.98
CA MET A 1077 -12.50 -28.94 -46.90
C MET A 1077 -12.26 -28.48 -48.35
N ARG A 1078 -12.57 -29.36 -49.30
CA ARG A 1078 -12.59 -29.04 -50.74
C ARG A 1078 -13.98 -28.54 -51.12
N ASP A 1079 -14.09 -27.75 -52.19
CA ASP A 1079 -15.38 -27.20 -52.63
C ASP A 1079 -16.44 -28.29 -52.83
N GLY A 1080 -17.60 -28.11 -52.19
CA GLY A 1080 -18.72 -29.05 -52.21
C GLY A 1080 -18.44 -30.40 -51.54
N ASP A 1081 -17.45 -30.49 -50.65
CA ASP A 1081 -17.16 -31.67 -49.82
C ASP A 1081 -17.57 -31.42 -48.36
N GLU A 1082 -17.90 -32.48 -47.62
CA GLU A 1082 -18.35 -32.41 -46.23
C GLU A 1082 -17.66 -33.47 -45.38
N LEU A 1083 -17.39 -33.16 -44.10
CA LEU A 1083 -16.90 -34.14 -43.15
C LEU A 1083 -17.98 -35.19 -42.86
N VAL A 1084 -17.63 -36.47 -42.97
CA VAL A 1084 -18.54 -37.61 -42.72
C VAL A 1084 -18.34 -38.20 -41.34
N GLY A 1085 -17.10 -38.24 -40.84
CA GLY A 1085 -16.82 -38.75 -39.50
C GLY A 1085 -15.36 -38.67 -39.11
N VAL A 1086 -15.13 -38.75 -37.80
CA VAL A 1086 -13.82 -38.76 -37.15
C VAL A 1086 -13.75 -39.95 -36.20
N ARG A 1087 -12.63 -40.67 -36.18
CA ARG A 1087 -12.39 -41.83 -35.31
C ARG A 1087 -11.02 -41.72 -34.65
N HIS A 1088 -10.88 -42.30 -33.46
CA HIS A 1088 -9.57 -42.63 -32.90
C HIS A 1088 -8.89 -43.72 -33.71
N ALA A 1089 -7.58 -43.66 -33.81
CA ALA A 1089 -6.74 -44.66 -34.44
C ALA A 1089 -5.42 -44.80 -33.67
N SER A 1090 -4.97 -46.03 -33.49
CA SER A 1090 -3.84 -46.41 -32.65
C SER A 1090 -2.48 -46.37 -33.36
N GLY A 1091 -2.46 -46.24 -34.69
CA GLY A 1091 -1.27 -46.33 -35.53
C GLY A 1091 -1.18 -47.65 -36.32
N SER A 1092 -1.85 -48.71 -35.87
CA SER A 1092 -1.89 -50.04 -36.52
C SER A 1092 -3.30 -50.51 -36.93
N ASP A 1093 -4.26 -49.61 -37.02
CA ASP A 1093 -5.65 -49.96 -37.32
C ASP A 1093 -5.94 -50.03 -38.83
N ASP A 1094 -6.95 -50.82 -39.21
CA ASP A 1094 -7.51 -50.78 -40.55
C ASP A 1094 -8.66 -49.76 -40.63
N VAL A 1095 -8.60 -48.90 -41.64
CA VAL A 1095 -9.67 -47.94 -41.95
C VAL A 1095 -10.63 -48.56 -42.95
N LEU A 1096 -11.92 -48.57 -42.59
CA LEU A 1096 -13.01 -49.03 -43.45
C LEU A 1096 -13.92 -47.86 -43.83
N MET A 1097 -13.98 -47.53 -45.13
CA MET A 1097 -14.88 -46.51 -45.67
C MET A 1097 -15.98 -47.17 -46.51
N VAL A 1098 -17.22 -46.68 -46.37
CA VAL A 1098 -18.40 -47.24 -47.05
C VAL A 1098 -19.13 -46.15 -47.83
N SER A 1099 -19.48 -46.44 -49.09
CA SER A 1099 -20.21 -45.54 -49.98
C SER A 1099 -21.71 -45.85 -50.05
N ARG A 1100 -22.50 -44.84 -50.41
CA ARG A 1100 -23.97 -44.91 -50.54
C ARG A 1100 -24.41 -45.98 -51.55
N LYS A 1101 -23.69 -46.14 -52.66
CA LYS A 1101 -23.95 -47.20 -53.66
C LYS A 1101 -23.38 -48.58 -53.30
N GLY A 1102 -23.04 -48.81 -52.04
CA GLY A 1102 -22.73 -50.14 -51.53
C GLY A 1102 -21.34 -50.65 -51.89
N GLN A 1103 -20.34 -49.76 -52.01
CA GLN A 1103 -18.94 -50.14 -52.03
C GLN A 1103 -18.32 -49.93 -50.65
N ALA A 1104 -17.37 -50.78 -50.27
CA ALA A 1104 -16.57 -50.63 -49.05
C ALA A 1104 -15.09 -50.86 -49.36
N ILE A 1105 -14.21 -50.00 -48.85
CA ILE A 1105 -12.76 -50.17 -48.96
C ILE A 1105 -12.15 -50.28 -47.58
N ARG A 1106 -11.33 -51.31 -47.37
CA ARG A 1106 -10.52 -51.54 -46.16
C ARG A 1106 -9.05 -51.40 -46.54
N PHE A 1107 -8.33 -50.54 -45.84
CA PHE A 1107 -6.89 -50.35 -46.03
C PHE A 1107 -6.23 -50.03 -44.69
N HIS A 1108 -4.94 -50.33 -44.57
CA HIS A 1108 -4.22 -50.10 -43.33
C HIS A 1108 -3.97 -48.61 -43.13
N GLU A 1109 -4.13 -48.09 -41.91
CA GLU A 1109 -4.01 -46.65 -41.67
C GLU A 1109 -2.60 -46.09 -41.94
N THR A 1110 -1.58 -46.95 -41.98
CA THR A 1110 -0.20 -46.59 -42.33
C THR A 1110 -0.07 -46.15 -43.80
N ASP A 1111 -1.01 -46.53 -44.67
CA ASP A 1111 -1.11 -46.04 -46.05
C ASP A 1111 -1.42 -44.52 -46.11
N VAL A 1112 -1.89 -43.95 -44.99
CA VAL A 1112 -2.18 -42.54 -44.81
C VAL A 1112 -1.16 -41.94 -43.85
N ARG A 1113 -0.22 -41.16 -44.38
CA ARG A 1113 0.74 -40.44 -43.53
C ARG A 1113 0.03 -39.47 -42.58
N PRO A 1114 0.53 -39.28 -41.34
CA PRO A 1114 0.10 -38.18 -40.50
C PRO A 1114 0.34 -36.83 -41.18
N MET A 1115 -0.62 -35.90 -41.06
CA MET A 1115 -0.56 -34.56 -41.66
C MET A 1115 -0.92 -33.49 -40.62
N GLY A 1116 -0.56 -32.23 -40.91
CA GLY A 1116 -1.00 -31.08 -40.13
C GLY A 1116 -2.51 -30.83 -40.21
N ARG A 1117 -3.05 -30.07 -39.26
CA ARG A 1117 -4.48 -29.75 -39.14
C ARG A 1117 -5.08 -29.01 -40.34
N ASP A 1118 -4.29 -28.18 -41.00
CA ASP A 1118 -4.66 -27.39 -42.17
C ASP A 1118 -4.59 -28.16 -43.51
N ALA A 1119 -4.13 -29.41 -43.51
CA ALA A 1119 -4.10 -30.25 -44.71
C ALA A 1119 -5.50 -30.77 -45.08
N SER A 1120 -5.73 -30.97 -46.39
CA SER A 1120 -6.99 -31.51 -46.93
C SER A 1120 -7.09 -33.05 -46.93
N GLY A 1121 -5.99 -33.78 -46.72
CA GLY A 1121 -5.97 -35.25 -46.79
C GLY A 1121 -5.67 -35.84 -48.18
N VAL A 1122 -5.68 -37.16 -48.27
CA VAL A 1122 -5.38 -37.96 -49.48
C VAL A 1122 -6.59 -38.79 -49.90
N GLN A 1123 -6.61 -39.30 -51.14
CA GLN A 1123 -7.71 -40.15 -51.59
C GLN A 1123 -7.73 -41.47 -50.79
N GLY A 1124 -8.82 -41.69 -50.05
CA GLY A 1124 -9.07 -42.92 -49.29
C GLY A 1124 -9.92 -43.92 -50.08
N MET A 1125 -10.94 -43.43 -50.79
CA MET A 1125 -11.84 -44.25 -51.61
C MET A 1125 -12.15 -43.54 -52.93
N ARG A 1126 -11.96 -44.21 -54.07
CA ARG A 1126 -12.43 -43.70 -55.36
C ARG A 1126 -13.93 -43.97 -55.47
N LEU A 1127 -14.70 -42.96 -55.88
CA LEU A 1127 -16.16 -43.05 -56.00
C LEU A 1127 -16.57 -43.12 -57.48
N ARG A 1128 -17.72 -43.74 -57.75
CA ARG A 1128 -18.38 -43.69 -59.06
C ARG A 1128 -19.19 -42.40 -59.19
N THR A 1129 -19.62 -42.06 -60.40
CA THR A 1129 -20.48 -40.88 -60.63
C THR A 1129 -21.73 -40.94 -59.76
N ALA A 1130 -22.03 -39.82 -59.08
CA ALA A 1130 -23.13 -39.69 -58.12
C ALA A 1130 -23.10 -40.74 -56.98
N ASP A 1131 -21.92 -41.13 -56.52
CA ASP A 1131 -21.70 -41.90 -55.29
C ASP A 1131 -20.99 -41.03 -54.25
N GLU A 1132 -21.19 -41.33 -52.97
CA GLU A 1132 -20.73 -40.52 -51.85
C GLU A 1132 -20.38 -41.42 -50.66
N VAL A 1133 -19.33 -41.09 -49.90
CA VAL A 1133 -19.00 -41.82 -48.67
C VAL A 1133 -20.00 -41.42 -47.58
N ILE A 1134 -20.56 -42.43 -46.91
CA ILE A 1134 -21.56 -42.26 -45.85
C ILE A 1134 -21.05 -42.67 -44.47
N ALA A 1135 -19.96 -43.45 -44.41
CA ALA A 1135 -19.39 -43.87 -43.15
C ALA A 1135 -17.88 -44.13 -43.26
N VAL A 1136 -17.18 -43.81 -42.16
CA VAL A 1136 -15.82 -44.26 -41.85
C VAL A 1136 -15.86 -45.00 -40.51
N ASN A 1137 -15.15 -46.12 -40.44
CA ASN A 1137 -15.06 -46.95 -39.25
C ASN A 1137 -13.63 -47.47 -39.08
N ILE A 1138 -13.26 -47.81 -37.86
CA ILE A 1138 -12.08 -48.63 -37.56
C ILE A 1138 -12.52 -50.10 -37.61
N ALA A 1139 -11.79 -50.91 -38.36
CA ALA A 1139 -12.12 -52.29 -38.64
C ALA A 1139 -11.15 -53.23 -37.91
N HIS A 1140 -11.71 -54.11 -37.08
CA HIS A 1140 -10.99 -55.21 -36.43
C HIS A 1140 -11.59 -56.54 -36.87
N ASP A 1141 -10.77 -57.58 -37.03
CA ASP A 1141 -11.20 -58.88 -37.57
C ASP A 1141 -12.19 -59.65 -36.67
N ASP A 1142 -12.31 -59.24 -35.41
CA ASP A 1142 -13.26 -59.76 -34.41
C ASP A 1142 -14.66 -59.13 -34.51
N ALA A 1143 -14.85 -58.12 -35.37
CA ALA A 1143 -16.10 -57.39 -35.50
C ALA A 1143 -16.84 -57.66 -36.82
N ASP A 1144 -18.08 -57.18 -36.90
CA ASP A 1144 -18.95 -57.24 -38.07
C ASP A 1144 -19.23 -55.84 -38.62
N VAL A 1145 -19.34 -55.71 -39.94
CA VAL A 1145 -19.84 -54.51 -40.61
C VAL A 1145 -21.35 -54.62 -40.78
N LEU A 1146 -22.09 -53.78 -40.07
CA LEU A 1146 -23.52 -53.58 -40.27
C LEU A 1146 -23.73 -52.55 -41.38
N VAL A 1147 -24.59 -52.89 -42.34
CA VAL A 1147 -25.07 -51.98 -43.37
C VAL A 1147 -26.60 -52.01 -43.40
N VAL A 1148 -27.22 -50.83 -43.54
CA VAL A 1148 -28.68 -50.69 -43.64
C VAL A 1148 -29.03 -49.80 -44.82
N THR A 1149 -30.05 -50.19 -45.59
CA THR A 1149 -30.57 -49.45 -46.73
C THR A 1149 -31.69 -48.50 -46.35
N GLU A 1150 -31.93 -47.50 -47.19
CA GLU A 1150 -33.00 -46.50 -47.06
C GLU A 1150 -34.39 -47.14 -46.98
N ASN A 1151 -34.62 -48.30 -47.59
CA ASN A 1151 -35.91 -49.01 -47.49
C ASN A 1151 -35.96 -50.05 -46.37
N GLY A 1152 -35.08 -49.95 -45.37
CA GLY A 1152 -35.18 -50.74 -44.14
C GLY A 1152 -34.65 -52.17 -44.22
N TYR A 1153 -33.74 -52.47 -45.18
CA TYR A 1153 -33.06 -53.76 -45.26
C TYR A 1153 -31.66 -53.67 -44.65
N GLY A 1154 -31.30 -54.63 -43.81
CA GLY A 1154 -30.03 -54.64 -43.09
C GLY A 1154 -29.35 -56.00 -43.12
N LYS A 1155 -28.03 -55.99 -42.96
CA LYS A 1155 -27.23 -57.20 -42.76
C LYS A 1155 -25.94 -56.91 -42.03
N ARG A 1156 -25.41 -57.96 -41.38
CA ARG A 1156 -24.06 -57.97 -40.82
C ARG A 1156 -23.15 -58.83 -41.66
N THR A 1157 -21.90 -58.41 -41.81
CA THR A 1157 -20.88 -59.18 -42.52
C THR A 1157 -19.57 -59.13 -41.76
N PRO A 1158 -18.91 -60.26 -41.48
CA PRO A 1158 -17.60 -60.29 -40.83
C PRO A 1158 -16.61 -59.32 -41.46
N VAL A 1159 -15.88 -58.55 -40.64
CA VAL A 1159 -14.83 -57.64 -41.13
C VAL A 1159 -13.75 -58.39 -41.91
N ARG A 1160 -13.41 -59.62 -41.48
CA ARG A 1160 -12.48 -60.53 -42.18
C ARG A 1160 -12.86 -60.83 -43.64
N ASP A 1161 -14.15 -60.71 -44.01
CA ASP A 1161 -14.59 -60.93 -45.39
C ASP A 1161 -14.20 -59.77 -46.30
N TYR A 1162 -13.90 -58.59 -45.75
CA TYR A 1162 -13.43 -57.42 -46.50
C TYR A 1162 -11.91 -57.50 -46.64
N PRO A 1163 -11.38 -57.79 -47.85
CA PRO A 1163 -9.94 -57.88 -48.05
C PRO A 1163 -9.31 -56.51 -47.87
N VAL A 1164 -8.19 -56.48 -47.14
CA VAL A 1164 -7.32 -55.30 -47.06
C VAL A 1164 -6.74 -55.05 -48.46
N LYS A 1165 -7.01 -53.86 -49.00
CA LYS A 1165 -6.50 -53.37 -50.29
C LYS A 1165 -5.70 -52.08 -50.04
N GLY A 1166 -5.01 -51.58 -51.05
CA GLY A 1166 -4.43 -50.24 -50.97
C GLY A 1166 -5.51 -49.14 -51.01
N ARG A 1167 -5.26 -48.02 -50.31
CA ARG A 1167 -6.14 -46.84 -50.34
C ARG A 1167 -6.37 -46.29 -51.75
N GLY A 1168 -7.49 -45.61 -51.97
CA GLY A 1168 -7.82 -44.94 -53.23
C GLY A 1168 -8.40 -45.87 -54.32
N GLY A 1169 -8.67 -47.14 -54.00
CA GLY A 1169 -9.44 -48.05 -54.85
C GLY A 1169 -10.95 -47.78 -54.83
N LEU A 1170 -11.70 -48.44 -55.73
CA LEU A 1170 -13.17 -48.42 -55.73
C LEU A 1170 -13.80 -49.21 -54.56
N GLY A 1171 -13.00 -50.02 -53.86
CA GLY A 1171 -13.48 -50.95 -52.84
C GLY A 1171 -14.04 -52.26 -53.41
N VAL A 1172 -14.79 -52.96 -52.57
CA VAL A 1172 -15.50 -54.20 -52.85
C VAL A 1172 -16.98 -54.01 -52.55
N LYS A 1173 -17.83 -54.77 -53.21
CA LYS A 1173 -19.28 -54.69 -53.00
C LYS A 1173 -19.64 -55.16 -51.59
N THR A 1174 -20.24 -54.28 -50.79
CA THR A 1174 -20.66 -54.57 -49.41
C THR A 1174 -22.12 -55.03 -49.31
N VAL A 1175 -22.94 -54.75 -50.33
CA VAL A 1175 -24.34 -55.16 -50.39
C VAL A 1175 -24.81 -55.25 -51.85
N GLN A 1176 -25.72 -56.16 -52.15
CA GLN A 1176 -26.42 -56.23 -53.44
C GLN A 1176 -27.64 -55.30 -53.41
N LEU A 1177 -27.47 -54.06 -53.87
CA LEU A 1177 -28.57 -53.10 -54.01
C LEU A 1177 -29.49 -53.48 -55.19
N THR A 1178 -30.80 -53.27 -55.00
CA THR A 1178 -31.87 -53.39 -56.00
C THR A 1178 -32.77 -52.17 -55.87
N GLU A 1179 -33.47 -51.77 -56.93
CA GLU A 1179 -34.35 -50.58 -56.92
C GLU A 1179 -35.36 -50.62 -55.76
N ALA A 1180 -35.98 -51.78 -55.51
CA ALA A 1180 -36.92 -51.98 -54.39
C ALA A 1180 -36.31 -51.78 -52.98
N LYS A 1181 -34.99 -51.85 -52.82
CA LYS A 1181 -34.30 -51.80 -51.50
C LYS A 1181 -33.64 -50.46 -51.21
N GLY A 1182 -33.58 -49.55 -52.19
CA GLY A 1182 -32.95 -48.24 -52.04
C GLY A 1182 -31.43 -48.30 -51.94
N GLN A 1183 -30.79 -47.17 -51.64
CA GLN A 1183 -29.34 -47.09 -51.43
C GLN A 1183 -28.99 -47.33 -49.95
N LEU A 1184 -27.71 -47.31 -49.58
CA LEU A 1184 -27.32 -47.41 -48.17
C LEU A 1184 -27.64 -46.11 -47.42
N ALA A 1185 -28.36 -46.24 -46.30
CA ALA A 1185 -28.63 -45.16 -45.37
C ALA A 1185 -27.53 -45.02 -44.30
N GLY A 1186 -26.90 -46.13 -43.91
CA GLY A 1186 -25.86 -46.10 -42.87
C GLY A 1186 -25.01 -47.36 -42.81
N SER A 1187 -23.83 -47.21 -42.21
CA SER A 1187 -22.94 -48.33 -41.90
C SER A 1187 -22.12 -48.09 -40.64
N ARG A 1188 -21.95 -49.14 -39.83
CA ARG A 1188 -21.18 -49.11 -38.59
C ARG A 1188 -20.46 -50.44 -38.38
N VAL A 1189 -19.30 -50.42 -37.73
CA VAL A 1189 -18.68 -51.64 -37.19
C VAL A 1189 -19.31 -51.94 -35.84
N VAL A 1190 -19.80 -53.17 -35.67
CA VAL A 1190 -20.55 -53.64 -34.51
C VAL A 1190 -19.98 -54.97 -34.03
N ARG A 1191 -20.11 -55.26 -32.73
CA ARG A 1191 -19.75 -56.54 -32.12
C ARG A 1191 -21.00 -57.23 -31.58
N ASP A 1192 -20.90 -58.53 -31.33
CA ASP A 1192 -21.99 -59.28 -30.69
C ASP A 1192 -22.29 -58.68 -29.30
N GLY A 1193 -23.56 -58.65 -28.89
CA GLY A 1193 -24.02 -57.94 -27.69
C GLY A 1193 -24.28 -56.44 -27.87
N TYR A 1194 -23.95 -55.83 -29.02
CA TYR A 1194 -24.35 -54.45 -29.30
C TYR A 1194 -25.84 -54.38 -29.63
N GLN A 1195 -26.45 -53.23 -29.39
CA GLN A 1195 -27.78 -52.91 -29.93
C GLN A 1195 -27.65 -51.81 -30.98
N VAL A 1196 -28.62 -51.74 -31.90
CA VAL A 1196 -28.66 -50.71 -32.93
C VAL A 1196 -30.04 -50.06 -32.96
N MET A 1197 -30.04 -48.74 -33.09
CA MET A 1197 -31.24 -47.93 -33.33
C MET A 1197 -31.27 -47.49 -34.80
N LEU A 1198 -32.43 -47.67 -35.43
CA LEU A 1198 -32.76 -47.22 -36.78
C LEU A 1198 -33.89 -46.21 -36.70
N ILE A 1199 -33.78 -45.15 -37.50
CA ILE A 1199 -34.73 -44.03 -37.46
C ILE A 1199 -35.19 -43.75 -38.89
N SER A 1200 -36.51 -43.58 -39.11
CA SER A 1200 -37.04 -43.09 -40.38
C SER A 1200 -37.11 -41.57 -40.43
N ASP A 1201 -37.14 -41.00 -41.63
CA ASP A 1201 -37.43 -39.57 -41.87
C ASP A 1201 -38.84 -39.15 -41.40
N GLY A 1202 -39.79 -40.09 -41.33
CA GLY A 1202 -41.10 -39.91 -40.70
C GLY A 1202 -41.11 -40.03 -39.17
N GLY A 1203 -39.95 -40.15 -38.52
CA GLY A 1203 -39.83 -40.16 -37.05
C GLY A 1203 -40.06 -41.52 -36.37
N THR A 1204 -40.20 -42.62 -37.12
CA THR A 1204 -40.32 -43.96 -36.54
C THR A 1204 -38.95 -44.44 -36.05
N VAL A 1205 -38.82 -44.84 -34.78
CA VAL A 1205 -37.56 -45.36 -34.19
C VAL A 1205 -37.71 -46.83 -33.83
N ILE A 1206 -36.74 -47.67 -34.25
CA ILE A 1206 -36.66 -49.09 -33.89
C ILE A 1206 -35.31 -49.37 -33.24
N ARG A 1207 -35.33 -49.96 -32.04
CA ARG A 1207 -34.15 -50.49 -31.33
C ARG A 1207 -34.17 -52.01 -31.42
N MET A 1208 -33.06 -52.63 -31.83
CA MET A 1208 -32.93 -54.09 -31.89
C MET A 1208 -31.52 -54.54 -31.54
N ALA A 1209 -31.39 -55.78 -31.04
CA ALA A 1209 -30.07 -56.36 -30.86
C ALA A 1209 -29.41 -56.56 -32.22
N VAL A 1210 -28.12 -56.25 -32.30
CA VAL A 1210 -27.32 -56.51 -33.50
C VAL A 1210 -27.36 -58.00 -33.83
N ASP A 1211 -27.46 -58.86 -32.80
CA ASP A 1211 -27.55 -60.31 -32.90
C ASP A 1211 -28.78 -60.82 -33.69
N ASP A 1212 -29.89 -60.08 -33.67
CA ASP A 1212 -31.10 -60.40 -34.42
C ASP A 1212 -30.96 -60.12 -35.93
N ILE A 1213 -29.96 -59.34 -36.32
CA ILE A 1213 -29.71 -59.01 -37.73
C ILE A 1213 -28.89 -60.12 -38.37
N LYS A 1214 -29.41 -60.69 -39.45
CA LYS A 1214 -28.78 -61.84 -40.12
C LYS A 1214 -27.34 -61.55 -40.57
N ARG A 1215 -26.41 -62.38 -40.10
CA ARG A 1215 -25.03 -62.44 -40.59
C ARG A 1215 -25.00 -63.13 -41.95
N SER A 1216 -24.41 -62.47 -42.94
CA SER A 1216 -24.37 -62.96 -44.33
C SER A 1216 -23.15 -62.40 -45.08
N GLY A 1217 -22.78 -63.05 -46.18
CA GLY A 1217 -21.64 -62.62 -47.00
C GLY A 1217 -21.81 -61.22 -47.59
N ARG A 1218 -20.69 -60.63 -48.05
CA ARG A 1218 -20.64 -59.26 -48.58
C ARG A 1218 -21.65 -58.98 -49.69
N SER A 1219 -21.65 -59.76 -50.78
CA SER A 1219 -22.53 -59.48 -51.94
C SER A 1219 -23.93 -60.09 -51.82
N THR A 1220 -24.56 -59.96 -50.66
CA THR A 1220 -25.94 -60.40 -50.40
C THR A 1220 -26.87 -59.20 -50.18
N GLN A 1221 -28.18 -59.42 -50.22
CA GLN A 1221 -29.17 -58.33 -50.21
C GLN A 1221 -29.72 -57.95 -48.82
N GLY A 1222 -29.36 -58.67 -47.75
CA GLY A 1222 -29.87 -58.46 -46.40
C GLY A 1222 -31.36 -58.80 -46.18
N VAL A 1223 -31.78 -58.73 -44.91
CA VAL A 1223 -33.14 -59.00 -44.42
C VAL A 1223 -33.83 -57.70 -44.02
N ILE A 1224 -35.15 -57.69 -43.88
CA ILE A 1224 -35.87 -56.51 -43.39
C ILE A 1224 -35.53 -56.32 -41.91
N VAL A 1225 -34.95 -55.17 -41.58
CA VAL A 1225 -34.65 -54.73 -40.20
C VAL A 1225 -35.61 -53.64 -39.74
N MET A 1226 -36.25 -52.92 -40.68
CA MET A 1226 -37.27 -51.92 -40.39
C MET A 1226 -38.34 -51.95 -41.48
N ARG A 1227 -39.61 -52.10 -41.09
CA ARG A 1227 -40.74 -51.90 -42.01
C ARG A 1227 -41.11 -50.43 -42.00
N LEU A 1228 -41.02 -49.79 -43.17
CA LEU A 1228 -41.31 -48.37 -43.36
C LEU A 1228 -42.72 -48.18 -43.94
N ARG A 1229 -43.33 -47.02 -43.67
CA ARG A 1229 -44.58 -46.61 -44.32
C ARG A 1229 -44.30 -46.14 -45.75
N GLU A 1230 -45.34 -46.06 -46.59
CA GLU A 1230 -45.20 -45.61 -47.97
C GLU A 1230 -44.66 -44.17 -48.03
N GLY A 1231 -43.49 -43.98 -48.64
CA GLY A 1231 -42.78 -42.70 -48.70
C GLY A 1231 -41.79 -42.42 -47.57
N GLU A 1232 -41.68 -43.28 -46.55
CA GLU A 1232 -40.66 -43.16 -45.50
C GLU A 1232 -39.37 -43.90 -45.86
N HIS A 1233 -38.24 -43.32 -45.45
CA HIS A 1233 -36.90 -43.90 -45.61
C HIS A 1233 -36.13 -43.93 -44.29
N VAL A 1234 -35.26 -44.93 -44.08
CA VAL A 1234 -34.29 -44.92 -42.98
C VAL A 1234 -33.35 -43.74 -43.17
N SER A 1235 -33.32 -42.85 -42.18
CA SER A 1235 -32.54 -41.62 -42.18
C SER A 1235 -31.21 -41.75 -41.43
N SER A 1236 -31.15 -42.52 -40.34
CA SER A 1236 -29.92 -42.68 -39.55
C SER A 1236 -29.82 -44.02 -38.81
N LEU A 1237 -28.59 -44.37 -38.41
CA LEU A 1237 -28.23 -45.58 -37.69
C LEU A 1237 -27.27 -45.24 -36.54
N ALA A 1238 -27.60 -45.65 -35.32
CA ALA A 1238 -26.76 -45.42 -34.14
C ALA A 1238 -26.59 -46.69 -33.29
N PRO A 1239 -25.35 -47.13 -32.98
CA PRO A 1239 -25.13 -48.22 -32.04
C PRO A 1239 -25.38 -47.77 -30.59
N VAL A 1240 -25.90 -48.68 -29.76
CA VAL A 1240 -26.09 -48.53 -28.32
C VAL A 1240 -25.31 -49.65 -27.65
N VAL A 1241 -24.35 -49.30 -26.80
CA VAL A 1241 -23.55 -50.25 -26.03
C VAL A 1241 -24.07 -50.23 -24.59
N GLU A 1242 -24.50 -51.39 -24.08
CA GLU A 1242 -24.78 -51.56 -22.65
C GLU A 1242 -23.48 -51.93 -21.92
N PRO A 1243 -23.16 -51.34 -20.76
CA PRO A 1243 -21.95 -51.65 -20.02
C PRO A 1243 -21.98 -53.10 -19.51
N ALA A 1244 -20.84 -53.80 -19.59
CA ALA A 1244 -20.69 -55.16 -19.08
C ALA A 1244 -20.63 -55.15 -17.53
N GLU A 1245 -21.45 -55.99 -16.88
CA GLU A 1245 -21.45 -56.16 -15.41
C GLU A 1245 -20.19 -56.92 -14.95
N ASP A 1246 -19.28 -56.25 -14.23
CA ASP A 1246 -18.13 -56.88 -13.58
C ASP A 1246 -18.53 -57.51 -12.23
N LYS A 1247 -18.19 -58.79 -12.06
CA LYS A 1247 -18.37 -59.56 -10.82
C LYS A 1247 -17.09 -59.56 -10.01
N SER A 1248 -17.03 -58.80 -8.91
CA SER A 1248 -16.21 -59.17 -7.74
C SER A 1248 -16.57 -58.30 -6.52
N ASP A 1249 -17.46 -58.82 -5.67
CA ASP A 1249 -17.61 -58.39 -4.27
C ASP A 1249 -16.58 -59.13 -3.41
N ALA A 1250 -15.67 -58.40 -2.76
CA ALA A 1250 -15.03 -58.83 -1.51
C ALA A 1250 -14.68 -57.57 -0.66
N PRO A 1251 -15.09 -57.51 0.62
CA PRO A 1251 -14.91 -56.34 1.46
C PRO A 1251 -13.50 -56.29 2.07
N ASN A 1252 -12.87 -55.12 2.09
CA ASN A 1252 -11.59 -54.91 2.76
C ASN A 1252 -11.84 -54.33 4.17
N GLU A 1253 -11.41 -55.05 5.19
CA GLU A 1253 -11.38 -54.61 6.59
C GLU A 1253 -10.29 -53.53 6.80
N LEU A 1254 -10.62 -52.56 7.63
CA LEU A 1254 -9.75 -51.48 8.11
C LEU A 1254 -8.86 -51.97 9.26
N GLU A 1255 -7.59 -51.56 9.29
CA GLU A 1255 -6.86 -51.12 10.50
C GLU A 1255 -5.51 -50.44 10.14
N PRO A 1256 -4.85 -49.65 11.02
CA PRO A 1256 -4.91 -48.19 10.97
C PRO A 1256 -3.55 -47.46 10.79
N VAL A 1257 -3.69 -46.17 10.46
CA VAL A 1257 -2.80 -44.98 10.60
C VAL A 1257 -1.34 -45.20 11.04
N LEU A 1258 -0.39 -44.68 10.24
CA LEU A 1258 0.77 -43.90 10.69
C LEU A 1258 1.14 -42.85 9.60
N GLU A 1259 1.38 -41.62 10.06
CA GLU A 1259 1.77 -40.37 9.37
C GLU A 1259 2.95 -40.48 8.36
N PRO A 1260 3.24 -39.44 7.52
CA PRO A 1260 2.72 -38.05 7.51
C PRO A 1260 1.91 -37.62 6.27
#